data_AF-A0A9E4SJD8-F1
#
_entry.id   AF-A0A9E4SJD8-F1
#
_cell.length_a   1.000
_cell.length_b   1.000
_cell.length_c   1.000
_cell.angle_alpha   90.00
_cell.angle_beta   90.00
_cell.angle_gamma   90.00
#
_symmetry.space_group_name_H-M   'P 1'
#
loop_
_entity.id
_entity.type
_entity.pdbx_description
1 polymer ?
#
loop_
_entity_poly.entity_id
_entity_poly.type
_entity_poly.pdbx_seq_one_letter_code
_entity_poly.pdbx_strand_id
1 'polypeptide(L)'
;MTGGATVESLRTIPIFSGCSPEELSAIASVLESVEMKAGEVIFREGHPGQDMYIIISGQVRAVSDVQTEKVVLAHLGPGEFFGEMALITGAPRSAGVIATTDARLWRLNKVQFDLIKKEHPEVNAEIGRILGERVSRGNAQRFQNEAFTLVSLTPERHEITIGRLSQNDVVIDDPQVSAVHARIKDVEGRWVIYDEDSAAGTYVNRRRIRVAELADGDQILIGTNKIYLDGLAVKSFVGREGVRIDAVNLTKVVADDKIILNEISLSIYPGEFVAVVGSSGAGKTSLLHALNGFSPATAGSLQYNGLGFYENRSLFSPLLGYVPQDDIVHAELTVERTLFYGAKLRLPPDTGPDEIATRIDEVLAAVGLTDRRGTAVRRLSGGQRKRVSVALELLAKPRALFLDEPTSGLDPALEGRMMALFRDLTQSGATVIASTHVTQNLKICDKIAWLAPGGHLVFFGSPAEALRHFRVQNFGEVYALLEAPEDRERWSAIFLDSPAYHVNVAGRLEALPGERQDAPATIAEPQVTTAVSRASQPRQLFWLTVRYAEVLRRDTANLALLLIQAPAIALALLLIFNRQIFAFTAADGGDALRGVMALHLITASAFWLGASNAAREITKETAIYARERLVNLSVFPYVMSKVLVLSMLCLFQATALLGIFAIGVDLSSLGWEVYPTLLAVIFLTQLAGLSMGLLVSATAANSDRAMTIVPILLIPQLIFAGALVPLERMLAPAKVLSQLMISKWSLQLTGSIADLAPRFEAQFPPGFADPYRSAFEGVSWVPWAVMVGFTVVMLGATVLVQKRKDVA
;
A
#
# COMPACT_ATOMS: atom_id res chain seq x y z
N MET A 1 -12.40 23.93 62.35
CA MET A 1 -11.73 24.85 61.40
C MET A 1 -12.14 24.40 60.02
N THR A 2 -13.09 25.09 59.40
CA THR A 2 -13.59 24.77 58.05
C THR A 2 -12.46 24.99 57.05
N GLY A 3 -12.02 23.94 56.36
CA GLY A 3 -10.94 23.98 55.37
C GLY A 3 -11.34 24.73 54.10
N GLY A 4 -11.44 26.06 54.20
CA GLY A 4 -11.64 26.93 53.05
C GLY A 4 -10.40 26.94 52.15
N ALA A 5 -10.62 27.20 50.86
CA ALA A 5 -9.52 27.43 49.92
C ALA A 5 -8.66 28.60 50.43
N THR A 6 -7.35 28.42 50.43
CA THR A 6 -6.38 29.49 50.74
C THR A 6 -5.63 29.85 49.47
N VAL A 7 -5.15 31.10 49.37
CA VAL A 7 -4.33 31.56 48.24
C VAL A 7 -3.15 30.62 47.98
N GLU A 8 -2.52 30.12 49.05
CA GLU A 8 -1.37 29.21 48.97
C GLU A 8 -1.75 27.83 48.40
N SER A 9 -2.91 27.30 48.76
CA SER A 9 -3.43 26.05 48.20
C SER A 9 -3.94 26.15 46.76
N LEU A 10 -4.36 27.34 46.32
CA LEU A 10 -4.78 27.56 44.93
C LEU A 10 -3.59 27.76 43.99
N ARG A 11 -2.47 28.33 44.49
CA ARG A 11 -1.22 28.47 43.71
C ARG A 11 -0.65 27.15 43.22
N THR A 12 -0.89 26.05 43.95
CA THR A 12 -0.39 24.72 43.58
C THR A 12 -1.23 24.05 42.49
N ILE A 13 -2.39 24.61 42.13
CA ILE A 13 -3.28 24.03 41.11
C ILE A 13 -2.91 24.64 39.75
N PRO A 14 -2.62 23.81 38.73
CA PRO A 14 -2.16 24.29 37.42
C PRO A 14 -3.05 25.36 36.79
N ILE A 15 -4.38 25.26 36.92
CA ILE A 15 -5.35 26.19 36.32
C ILE A 15 -5.27 27.62 36.90
N PHE A 16 -4.69 27.79 38.09
CA PHE A 16 -4.57 29.09 38.76
C PHE A 16 -3.12 29.54 38.96
N SER A 17 -2.15 28.82 38.37
CA SER A 17 -0.72 29.08 38.54
C SER A 17 -0.28 30.45 38.02
N GLY A 18 -0.99 31.02 37.04
CA GLY A 18 -0.76 32.36 36.50
C GLY A 18 -1.55 33.49 37.16
N CYS A 19 -2.42 33.20 38.14
CA CYS A 19 -3.27 34.21 38.78
C CYS A 19 -2.52 35.01 39.86
N SER A 20 -2.84 36.30 39.98
CA SER A 20 -2.29 37.17 41.01
C SER A 20 -2.82 36.78 42.41
N PRO A 21 -2.12 37.13 43.52
CA PRO A 21 -2.59 36.82 44.87
C PRO A 21 -3.99 37.38 45.19
N GLU A 22 -4.35 38.53 44.61
CA GLU A 22 -5.67 39.16 44.77
C GLU A 22 -6.77 38.35 44.04
N GLU A 23 -6.49 37.89 42.82
CA GLU A 23 -7.39 37.02 42.04
C GLU A 23 -7.60 35.67 42.71
N LEU A 24 -6.53 35.07 43.24
CA LEU A 24 -6.61 33.82 43.99
C LEU A 24 -7.44 33.98 45.26
N SER A 25 -7.38 35.14 45.91
CA SER A 25 -8.22 35.44 47.07
C SER A 25 -9.69 35.54 46.69
N ALA A 26 -10.00 36.15 45.53
CA ALA A 26 -11.35 36.23 45.01
C ALA A 26 -11.91 34.84 44.66
N ILE A 27 -11.12 34.00 43.99
CA ILE A 27 -11.50 32.61 43.66
C ILE A 27 -11.68 31.78 44.94
N ALA A 28 -10.75 31.90 45.90
CA ALA A 28 -10.83 31.19 47.18
C ALA A 28 -12.12 31.50 47.95
N SER A 29 -12.60 32.75 47.87
CA SER A 29 -13.79 33.19 48.61
C SER A 29 -15.11 32.60 48.09
N VAL A 30 -15.13 32.04 46.88
CA VAL A 30 -16.35 31.52 46.24
C VAL A 30 -16.33 30.01 46.00
N LEU A 31 -15.24 29.31 46.35
CA LEU A 31 -15.16 27.86 46.24
C LEU A 31 -15.87 27.16 47.41
N GLU A 32 -16.73 26.20 47.07
CA GLU A 32 -17.47 25.40 48.04
C GLU A 32 -16.80 24.04 48.26
N SER A 33 -16.61 23.62 49.51
CA SER A 33 -16.09 22.27 49.80
C SER A 33 -17.21 21.23 49.71
N VAL A 34 -16.97 20.15 48.97
CA VAL A 34 -17.87 19.02 48.78
C VAL A 34 -17.12 17.73 49.17
N GLU A 35 -17.76 16.87 49.96
CA GLU A 35 -17.23 15.56 50.33
C GLU A 35 -18.03 14.47 49.63
N MET A 36 -17.32 13.50 49.04
CA MET A 36 -17.88 12.38 48.30
C MET A 36 -17.37 11.08 48.91
N LYS A 37 -18.25 10.08 49.08
CA LYS A 37 -17.83 8.75 49.54
C LYS A 37 -17.37 7.88 48.38
N ALA A 38 -16.49 6.91 48.65
CA ALA A 38 -16.11 5.91 47.65
C ALA A 38 -17.36 5.23 47.02
N GLY A 39 -17.42 5.19 45.69
CA GLY A 39 -18.54 4.66 44.90
C GLY A 39 -19.64 5.67 44.57
N GLU A 40 -19.59 6.90 45.09
CA GLU A 40 -20.62 7.91 44.85
C GLU A 40 -20.45 8.60 43.49
N VAL A 41 -21.57 8.79 42.78
CA VAL A 41 -21.60 9.41 41.45
C VAL A 41 -21.66 10.94 41.60
N ILE A 42 -20.67 11.63 41.04
CA ILE A 42 -20.58 13.10 41.08
C ILE A 42 -21.49 13.73 40.01
N PHE A 43 -21.42 13.24 38.77
CA PHE A 43 -22.37 13.56 37.70
C PHE A 43 -22.34 12.49 36.60
N ARG A 44 -23.33 12.53 35.71
CA ARG A 44 -23.51 11.57 34.61
C ARG A 44 -23.27 12.22 33.25
N GLU A 45 -22.91 11.40 32.26
CA GLU A 45 -22.85 11.81 30.86
C GLU A 45 -24.21 12.33 30.37
N GLY A 46 -24.21 13.32 29.49
CA GLY A 46 -25.41 13.94 28.92
C GLY A 46 -26.13 14.94 29.82
N HIS A 47 -25.79 15.02 31.12
CA HIS A 47 -26.34 16.04 32.01
C HIS A 47 -25.81 17.44 31.65
N PRO A 48 -26.54 18.52 31.95
CA PRO A 48 -26.04 19.89 31.77
C PRO A 48 -24.86 20.17 32.72
N GLY A 49 -23.83 20.87 32.22
CA GLY A 49 -22.65 21.22 32.99
C GLY A 49 -22.75 22.57 33.69
N GLN A 50 -23.21 22.58 34.95
CA GLN A 50 -23.31 23.82 35.74
C GLN A 50 -22.20 23.99 36.78
N ASP A 51 -21.32 23.00 36.92
CA ASP A 51 -20.28 22.98 37.95
C ASP A 51 -18.94 22.48 37.40
N MET A 52 -17.84 22.93 37.99
CA MET A 52 -16.54 22.26 37.89
C MET A 52 -16.01 21.91 39.28
N TYR A 53 -15.15 20.91 39.34
CA TYR A 53 -14.63 20.35 40.57
C TYR A 53 -13.11 20.28 40.55
N ILE A 54 -12.49 20.51 41.70
CA ILE A 54 -11.04 20.40 41.92
C ILE A 54 -10.81 19.42 43.06
N ILE A 55 -9.92 18.46 42.86
CA ILE A 55 -9.67 17.37 43.82
C ILE A 55 -8.65 17.84 44.86
N ILE A 56 -9.05 17.87 46.13
CA ILE A 56 -8.19 18.24 47.26
C ILE A 56 -7.49 16.99 47.80
N SER A 57 -8.25 15.92 47.97
CA SER A 57 -7.78 14.63 48.48
C SER A 57 -8.68 13.51 47.98
N GLY A 58 -8.12 12.29 47.84
CA GLY A 58 -8.84 11.14 47.30
C GLY A 58 -8.70 11.00 45.78
N GLN A 59 -9.36 10.00 45.20
CA GLN A 59 -9.34 9.71 43.78
C GLN A 59 -10.75 9.59 43.21
N VAL A 60 -10.92 10.01 41.97
CA VAL A 60 -12.15 9.83 41.20
C VAL A 60 -11.82 9.20 39.85
N ARG A 61 -12.80 8.56 39.22
CA ARG A 61 -12.69 7.99 37.88
C ARG A 61 -13.77 8.53 36.96
N ALA A 62 -13.41 8.89 35.74
CA ALA A 62 -14.36 9.24 34.69
C ALA A 62 -14.75 7.99 33.90
N VAL A 63 -16.01 7.86 33.52
CA VAL A 63 -16.57 6.69 32.81
C VAL A 63 -17.52 7.14 31.70
N SER A 64 -17.61 6.38 30.61
CA SER A 64 -18.61 6.66 29.54
C SER A 64 -20.02 6.24 29.93
N ASP A 65 -20.16 5.33 30.91
CA ASP A 65 -21.45 4.94 31.44
C ASP A 65 -21.30 4.52 32.90
N VAL A 66 -22.04 5.24 33.76
CA VAL A 66 -22.03 5.07 35.21
C VAL A 66 -22.75 3.77 35.62
N GLN A 67 -23.62 3.21 34.78
CA GLN A 67 -24.33 1.96 35.09
C GLN A 67 -23.51 0.71 34.80
N THR A 68 -22.76 0.71 33.69
CA THR A 68 -22.02 -0.47 33.25
C THR A 68 -20.57 -0.46 33.71
N GLU A 69 -19.97 0.71 33.98
CA GLU A 69 -18.57 0.91 34.37
C GLU A 69 -17.52 0.22 33.46
N LYS A 70 -17.92 -0.30 32.30
CA LYS A 70 -17.08 -1.13 31.42
C LYS A 70 -15.99 -0.34 30.70
N VAL A 71 -16.12 0.99 30.63
CA VAL A 71 -15.16 1.87 29.95
C VAL A 71 -14.80 3.01 30.89
N VAL A 72 -13.61 2.91 31.51
CA VAL A 72 -13.01 3.97 32.32
C VAL A 72 -12.24 4.89 31.41
N LEU A 73 -12.61 6.17 31.41
CA LEU A 73 -12.04 7.21 30.56
C LEU A 73 -10.85 7.93 31.21
N ALA A 74 -10.76 7.99 32.54
CA ALA A 74 -9.63 8.59 33.24
C ALA A 74 -9.65 8.24 34.73
N HIS A 75 -8.49 8.21 35.38
CA HIS A 75 -8.36 8.31 36.85
C HIS A 75 -7.79 9.67 37.19
N LEU A 76 -8.39 10.36 38.16
CA LEU A 76 -8.00 11.70 38.57
C LEU A 76 -7.70 11.75 40.07
N GLY A 77 -6.64 12.46 40.45
CA GLY A 77 -6.13 12.56 41.81
C GLY A 77 -5.98 14.01 42.32
N PRO A 78 -5.39 14.19 43.52
CA PRO A 78 -5.25 15.49 44.16
C PRO A 78 -4.51 16.52 43.28
N GLY A 79 -5.03 17.74 43.21
CA GLY A 79 -4.51 18.83 42.38
C GLY A 79 -5.08 18.86 40.95
N GLU A 80 -5.78 17.80 40.52
CA GLU A 80 -6.47 17.76 39.23
C GLU A 80 -7.91 18.27 39.32
N PHE A 81 -8.51 18.62 38.19
CA PHE A 81 -9.86 19.18 38.11
C PHE A 81 -10.63 18.63 36.91
N PHE A 82 -11.96 18.65 36.99
CA PHE A 82 -12.86 18.12 35.96
C PHE A 82 -14.20 18.86 35.90
N GLY A 83 -14.86 18.77 34.75
CA GLY A 83 -16.18 19.38 34.51
C GLY A 83 -16.15 20.83 34.00
N GLU A 84 -14.96 21.37 33.78
CA GLU A 84 -14.68 22.70 33.25
C GLU A 84 -15.28 22.91 31.85
N MET A 85 -15.19 21.90 30.98
CA MET A 85 -15.59 22.04 29.58
C MET A 85 -17.08 22.31 29.43
N ALA A 86 -17.90 21.59 30.18
CA ALA A 86 -19.36 21.76 30.14
C ALA A 86 -19.79 23.08 30.80
N LEU A 87 -19.09 23.51 31.86
CA LEU A 87 -19.28 24.81 32.53
C LEU A 87 -19.00 26.00 31.60
N ILE A 88 -17.97 25.86 30.75
CA ILE A 88 -17.46 26.95 29.91
C ILE A 88 -18.17 27.00 28.56
N THR A 89 -18.36 25.85 27.91
CA THR A 89 -18.96 25.76 26.56
C THR A 89 -20.49 25.71 26.59
N GLY A 90 -21.09 25.35 27.74
CA GLY A 90 -22.53 25.10 27.86
C GLY A 90 -23.00 23.79 27.21
N ALA A 91 -22.08 22.99 26.67
CA ALA A 91 -22.40 21.68 26.11
C ALA A 91 -22.76 20.67 27.22
N PRO A 92 -23.50 19.59 26.90
CA PRO A 92 -23.72 18.48 27.82
C PRO A 92 -22.40 17.84 28.28
N ARG A 93 -22.41 17.24 29.48
CA ARG A 93 -21.26 16.48 30.00
C ARG A 93 -20.90 15.35 29.04
N SER A 94 -19.62 15.22 28.70
CA SER A 94 -19.11 14.18 27.80
C SER A 94 -18.76 12.86 28.48
N ALA A 95 -18.87 12.78 29.81
CA ALA A 95 -18.58 11.60 30.62
C ALA A 95 -19.27 11.70 31.99
N GLY A 96 -19.48 10.56 32.65
CA GLY A 96 -19.81 10.50 34.07
C GLY A 96 -18.56 10.44 34.95
N VAL A 97 -18.65 10.82 36.23
CA VAL A 97 -17.54 10.76 37.19
C VAL A 97 -18.01 10.13 38.50
N ILE A 98 -17.21 9.20 39.02
CA ILE A 98 -17.49 8.43 40.24
C ILE A 98 -16.29 8.55 41.19
N ALA A 99 -16.54 8.77 42.48
CA ALA A 99 -15.49 8.74 43.50
C ALA A 99 -14.94 7.32 43.66
N THR A 100 -13.62 7.14 43.54
CA THR A 100 -12.94 5.83 43.69
C THR A 100 -12.55 5.58 45.14
N THR A 101 -12.14 6.64 45.85
CA THR A 101 -11.96 6.65 47.31
C THR A 101 -12.85 7.73 47.92
N ASP A 102 -12.91 7.80 49.24
CA ASP A 102 -13.42 9.00 49.90
C ASP A 102 -12.62 10.21 49.39
N ALA A 103 -13.33 11.21 48.87
CA ALA A 103 -12.75 12.33 48.16
C ALA A 103 -13.31 13.65 48.68
N ARG A 104 -12.42 14.65 48.81
CA ARG A 104 -12.79 16.02 49.13
C ARG A 104 -12.50 16.89 47.91
N LEU A 105 -13.51 17.64 47.48
CA LEU A 105 -13.50 18.44 46.26
C LEU A 105 -13.81 19.91 46.58
N TRP A 106 -13.23 20.84 45.83
CA TRP A 106 -13.79 22.18 45.72
C TRP A 106 -14.69 22.28 44.49
N ARG A 107 -15.89 22.80 44.67
CA ARG A 107 -16.88 23.04 43.63
C ARG A 107 -16.94 24.52 43.30
N LEU A 108 -16.95 24.82 41.99
CA LEU A 108 -17.23 26.14 41.45
C LEU A 108 -18.43 26.04 40.50
N ASN A 109 -19.50 26.76 40.80
CA ASN A 109 -20.71 26.75 39.99
C ASN A 109 -20.71 27.86 38.92
N LYS A 110 -21.63 27.76 37.96
CA LYS A 110 -21.72 28.67 36.80
C LYS A 110 -21.92 30.13 37.19
N VAL A 111 -22.71 30.38 38.22
CA VAL A 111 -22.99 31.75 38.70
C VAL A 111 -21.72 32.36 39.31
N GLN A 112 -21.00 31.60 40.12
CA GLN A 112 -19.72 32.02 40.71
C GLN A 112 -18.66 32.23 39.63
N PHE A 113 -18.58 31.34 38.64
CA PHE A 113 -17.66 31.45 37.52
C PHE A 113 -17.93 32.70 36.66
N ASP A 114 -19.20 32.95 36.33
CA ASP A 114 -19.58 34.13 35.55
C ASP A 114 -19.39 35.44 36.33
N LEU A 115 -19.50 35.40 37.66
CA LEU A 115 -19.17 36.53 38.55
C LEU A 115 -17.66 36.83 38.54
N ILE A 116 -16.81 35.81 38.73
CA ILE A 116 -15.34 35.95 38.64
C ILE A 116 -14.96 36.52 37.27
N LYS A 117 -15.58 36.01 36.20
CA LYS A 117 -15.33 36.48 34.82
C LYS A 117 -15.68 37.95 34.62
N LYS A 118 -16.72 38.44 35.30
CA LYS A 118 -17.17 39.84 35.21
C LYS A 118 -16.28 40.78 36.03
N GLU A 119 -15.85 40.35 37.20
CA GLU A 119 -15.07 41.18 38.14
C GLU A 119 -13.56 41.15 37.85
N HIS A 120 -13.05 40.04 37.30
CA HIS A 120 -11.63 39.83 36.99
C HIS A 120 -11.44 39.28 35.56
N PRO A 121 -11.48 40.14 34.51
CA PRO A 121 -11.38 39.71 33.11
C PRO A 121 -10.09 38.97 32.74
N GLU A 122 -9.00 39.23 33.47
CA GLU A 122 -7.68 38.62 33.25
C GLU A 122 -7.66 37.12 33.61
N VAL A 123 -8.46 36.71 34.60
CA VAL A 123 -8.65 35.29 34.96
C VAL A 123 -9.26 34.50 33.79
N ASN A 124 -10.13 35.12 32.99
CA ASN A 124 -10.73 34.48 31.82
C ASN A 124 -9.74 34.34 30.65
N ALA A 125 -8.76 35.24 30.52
CA ALA A 125 -7.68 35.10 29.54
C ALA A 125 -6.74 33.95 29.91
N GLU A 126 -6.43 33.79 31.20
CA GLU A 126 -5.55 32.72 31.69
C GLU A 126 -6.22 31.34 31.66
N ILE A 127 -7.50 31.25 32.08
CA ILE A 127 -8.32 30.04 31.90
C ILE A 127 -8.48 29.70 30.41
N GLY A 128 -8.69 30.71 29.56
CA GLY A 128 -8.72 30.54 28.10
C GLY A 128 -7.39 30.05 27.50
N ARG A 129 -6.25 30.52 28.02
CA ARG A 129 -4.90 30.07 27.63
C ARG A 129 -4.67 28.61 28.01
N ILE A 130 -4.98 28.23 29.26
CA ILE A 130 -4.81 26.85 29.74
C ILE A 130 -5.79 25.89 29.05
N LEU A 131 -7.00 26.32 28.71
CA LEU A 131 -7.94 25.54 27.89
C LEU A 131 -7.50 25.45 26.43
N GLY A 132 -6.95 26.53 25.87
CA GLY A 132 -6.32 26.53 24.55
C GLY A 132 -5.13 25.56 24.51
N GLU A 133 -4.31 25.56 25.55
CA GLU A 133 -3.22 24.61 25.79
C GLU A 133 -3.71 23.19 26.06
N ARG A 134 -4.87 22.98 26.72
CA ARG A 134 -5.50 21.66 26.92
C ARG A 134 -6.32 21.17 25.73
N VAL A 135 -6.73 22.03 24.81
CA VAL A 135 -7.35 21.63 23.53
C VAL A 135 -6.26 21.27 22.53
N SER A 136 -5.15 22.02 22.53
CA SER A 136 -3.95 21.69 21.74
C SER A 136 -3.17 20.50 22.31
N ARG A 137 -3.03 20.39 23.64
CA ARG A 137 -2.64 19.14 24.32
C ARG A 137 -3.75 18.11 24.30
N GLY A 138 -5.02 18.46 24.14
CA GLY A 138 -6.13 17.51 24.06
C GLY A 138 -6.06 16.67 22.79
N ASN A 139 -5.47 17.23 21.73
CA ASN A 139 -5.04 16.46 20.57
C ASN A 139 -3.79 15.62 20.84
N ALA A 140 -2.98 15.91 21.88
CA ALA A 140 -1.78 15.17 22.28
C ALA A 140 -1.95 14.25 23.53
N GLN A 141 -3.05 14.39 24.29
CA GLN A 141 -3.39 13.65 25.52
C GLN A 141 -4.71 12.88 25.37
N ARG A 142 -5.46 13.06 24.27
CA ARG A 142 -6.33 11.98 23.75
C ARG A 142 -5.55 10.66 23.59
N PHE A 143 -4.23 10.73 23.44
CA PHE A 143 -3.30 9.61 23.33
C PHE A 143 -2.97 8.88 24.65
N GLN A 144 -3.53 9.27 25.81
CA GLN A 144 -3.23 8.58 27.09
C GLN A 144 -4.42 7.89 27.77
N ASN A 145 -5.66 8.14 27.31
CA ASN A 145 -6.86 7.57 27.91
C ASN A 145 -7.55 6.58 26.96
N GLU A 146 -6.80 5.56 26.55
CA GLU A 146 -7.32 4.47 25.75
C GLU A 146 -8.01 3.43 26.65
N ALA A 147 -9.18 2.95 26.24
CA ALA A 147 -9.79 1.78 26.86
C ALA A 147 -8.83 0.60 26.69
N PHE A 148 -8.24 0.13 27.79
CA PHE A 148 -7.30 -0.98 27.76
C PHE A 148 -7.98 -2.30 28.14
N THR A 149 -7.64 -3.36 27.41
CA THR A 149 -7.98 -4.72 27.84
C THR A 149 -6.90 -5.18 28.79
N LEU A 150 -7.27 -5.48 30.04
CA LEU A 150 -6.37 -6.05 31.04
C LEU A 150 -6.60 -7.56 31.11
N VAL A 151 -5.59 -8.36 30.78
CA VAL A 151 -5.63 -9.81 30.96
C VAL A 151 -4.54 -10.23 31.94
N SER A 152 -4.93 -10.76 33.09
CA SER A 152 -3.97 -11.25 34.08
C SER A 152 -3.38 -12.61 33.67
N LEU A 153 -2.07 -12.70 33.76
CA LEU A 153 -1.22 -13.87 33.63
C LEU A 153 -1.13 -14.58 34.99
N THR A 154 -2.15 -15.38 35.32
CA THR A 154 -2.18 -16.15 36.58
C THR A 154 -1.61 -17.56 36.38
N PRO A 155 -1.12 -18.23 37.45
CA PRO A 155 -0.70 -19.63 37.39
C PRO A 155 -1.80 -20.60 36.94
N GLU A 156 -3.06 -20.18 36.96
CA GLU A 156 -4.22 -20.95 36.50
C GLU A 156 -4.45 -20.82 34.98
N ARG A 157 -3.84 -19.82 34.33
CA ARG A 157 -3.99 -19.50 32.91
C ARG A 157 -2.60 -19.49 32.24
N HIS A 158 -2.12 -20.67 31.88
CA HIS A 158 -0.79 -20.89 31.28
C HIS A 158 -0.63 -20.36 29.84
N GLU A 159 -1.72 -19.87 29.23
CA GLU A 159 -1.73 -19.43 27.84
C GLU A 159 -2.69 -18.25 27.63
N ILE A 160 -2.22 -17.25 26.87
CA ILE A 160 -3.01 -16.11 26.38
C ILE A 160 -2.87 -16.05 24.85
N THR A 161 -4.00 -15.88 24.18
CA THR A 161 -4.10 -15.69 22.74
C THR A 161 -4.39 -14.24 22.39
N ILE A 162 -3.72 -13.73 21.37
CA ILE A 162 -3.86 -12.36 20.88
C ILE A 162 -4.22 -12.44 19.40
N GLY A 163 -5.30 -11.79 18.97
CA GLY A 163 -5.71 -11.83 17.57
C GLY A 163 -7.00 -11.08 17.28
N ARG A 164 -7.44 -11.15 16.02
CA ARG A 164 -8.61 -10.40 15.53
C ARG A 164 -9.95 -11.02 15.93
N LEU A 165 -10.03 -12.35 16.05
CA LEU A 165 -11.29 -13.00 16.40
C LEU A 165 -11.69 -12.69 17.84
N SER A 166 -12.99 -12.59 18.09
CA SER A 166 -13.57 -12.38 19.44
C SER A 166 -13.30 -13.52 20.43
N GLN A 167 -12.75 -14.63 19.96
CA GLN A 167 -12.38 -15.81 20.74
C GLN A 167 -11.03 -15.66 21.44
N ASN A 168 -10.20 -14.71 20.99
CA ASN A 168 -8.90 -14.46 21.61
C ASN A 168 -9.08 -13.78 22.97
N ASP A 169 -8.11 -14.00 23.85
CA ASP A 169 -8.08 -13.37 25.18
C ASP A 169 -7.83 -11.86 25.07
N VAL A 170 -6.98 -11.46 24.13
CA VAL A 170 -6.77 -10.06 23.73
C VAL A 170 -7.26 -9.91 22.29
N VAL A 171 -8.42 -9.26 22.15
CA VAL A 171 -9.05 -9.02 20.84
C VAL A 171 -8.57 -7.70 20.26
N ILE A 172 -8.02 -7.73 19.04
CA ILE A 172 -7.62 -6.55 18.28
C ILE A 172 -8.50 -6.46 17.03
N ASP A 173 -9.50 -5.57 17.05
CA ASP A 173 -10.39 -5.32 15.89
C ASP A 173 -9.68 -4.52 14.79
N ASP A 174 -8.74 -5.18 14.10
CA ASP A 174 -8.01 -4.64 12.96
C ASP A 174 -7.91 -5.70 11.84
N PRO A 175 -8.45 -5.44 10.63
CA PRO A 175 -8.40 -6.37 9.50
C PRO A 175 -7.02 -6.84 9.08
N GLN A 176 -5.94 -6.14 9.45
CA GLN A 176 -4.56 -6.54 9.16
C GLN A 176 -4.01 -7.56 10.17
N VAL A 177 -4.68 -7.75 11.30
CA VAL A 177 -4.31 -8.71 12.34
C VAL A 177 -4.87 -10.09 11.98
N SER A 178 -4.01 -11.11 12.02
CA SER A 178 -4.43 -12.51 11.87
C SER A 178 -5.52 -12.90 12.89
N ALA A 179 -6.34 -13.87 12.53
CA ALA A 179 -7.41 -14.43 13.35
C ALA A 179 -6.90 -14.82 14.75
N VAL A 180 -5.78 -15.54 14.80
CA VAL A 180 -4.90 -15.70 15.97
C VAL A 180 -3.53 -15.23 15.51
N HIS A 181 -2.99 -14.18 16.13
CA HIS A 181 -1.78 -13.49 15.68
C HIS A 181 -0.56 -13.91 16.48
N ALA A 182 -0.69 -13.90 17.80
CA ALA A 182 0.37 -14.27 18.71
C ALA A 182 -0.20 -15.00 19.91
N ARG A 183 0.66 -15.75 20.59
CA ARG A 183 0.31 -16.51 21.77
C ARG A 183 1.40 -16.34 22.82
N ILE A 184 1.01 -15.99 24.03
CA ILE A 184 1.90 -15.89 25.18
C ILE A 184 1.69 -17.16 26.02
N LYS A 185 2.77 -17.89 26.31
CA LYS A 185 2.74 -19.09 27.14
C LYS A 185 3.71 -18.99 28.31
N ASP A 186 3.35 -19.60 29.42
CA ASP A 186 4.28 -19.89 30.50
C ASP A 186 5.10 -21.14 30.17
N VAL A 187 6.42 -21.01 30.16
CA VAL A 187 7.38 -22.11 29.97
C VAL A 187 8.35 -22.09 31.15
N GLU A 188 8.16 -23.01 32.09
CA GLU A 188 9.01 -23.14 33.29
C GLU A 188 9.10 -21.86 34.14
N GLY A 189 8.01 -21.09 34.26
CA GLY A 189 7.95 -19.85 35.04
C GLY A 189 8.41 -18.61 34.27
N ARG A 190 8.59 -18.72 32.94
CA ARG A 190 8.96 -17.63 32.04
C ARG A 190 7.90 -17.44 30.97
N TRP A 191 7.46 -16.19 30.79
CA TRP A 191 6.50 -15.84 29.75
C TRP A 191 7.20 -15.71 28.41
N VAL A 192 6.75 -16.48 27.42
CA VAL A 192 7.30 -16.50 26.07
C VAL A 192 6.18 -16.20 25.08
N ILE A 193 6.40 -15.23 24.19
CA ILE A 193 5.52 -14.92 23.07
C ILE A 193 5.94 -15.69 21.81
N TYR A 194 4.96 -16.26 21.14
CA TYR A 194 5.07 -16.96 19.87
C TYR A 194 4.25 -16.21 18.81
N ASP A 195 4.86 -15.91 17.66
CA ASP A 195 4.15 -15.44 16.47
C ASP A 195 3.53 -16.65 15.77
N GLU A 196 2.21 -16.65 15.58
CA GLU A 196 1.45 -17.76 14.97
C GLU A 196 1.47 -17.65 13.43
N ASP A 197 2.68 -17.51 12.86
CA ASP A 197 2.94 -17.24 11.43
C ASP A 197 2.10 -16.07 10.89
N SER A 198 2.03 -14.99 11.67
CA SER A 198 1.12 -13.88 11.40
C SER A 198 1.51 -13.12 10.13
N ALA A 199 0.50 -12.53 9.47
CA ALA A 199 0.72 -11.85 8.19
C ALA A 199 1.56 -10.57 8.33
N ALA A 200 1.30 -9.77 9.38
CA ALA A 200 2.03 -8.53 9.66
C ALA A 200 3.30 -8.75 10.51
N GLY A 201 3.43 -9.91 11.17
CA GLY A 201 4.49 -10.22 12.11
C GLY A 201 4.26 -9.59 13.49
N THR A 202 4.76 -10.27 14.52
CA THR A 202 4.85 -9.75 15.88
C THR A 202 6.21 -9.09 16.12
N TYR A 203 6.22 -7.95 16.81
CA TYR A 203 7.45 -7.25 17.19
C TYR A 203 7.50 -7.07 18.70
N VAL A 204 8.67 -7.28 19.32
CA VAL A 204 8.93 -6.99 20.73
C VAL A 204 10.06 -5.99 20.81
N ASN A 205 9.86 -4.88 21.50
CA ASN A 205 10.81 -3.76 21.58
C ASN A 205 11.36 -3.37 20.20
N ARG A 206 10.43 -3.25 19.22
CA ARG A 206 10.67 -2.90 17.81
C ARG A 206 11.48 -3.91 16.99
N ARG A 207 11.79 -5.09 17.54
CA ARG A 207 12.43 -6.19 16.79
C ARG A 207 11.39 -7.21 16.40
N ARG A 208 11.38 -7.62 15.13
CA ARG A 208 10.48 -8.68 14.67
C ARG A 208 10.89 -10.01 15.31
N ILE A 209 9.93 -10.72 15.89
CA ILE A 209 10.17 -12.00 16.54
C ILE A 209 9.37 -13.11 15.87
N ARG A 210 9.85 -14.34 16.05
CA ARG A 210 9.02 -15.55 15.90
C ARG A 210 8.71 -16.16 17.26
N VAL A 211 9.70 -16.12 18.14
CA VAL A 211 9.62 -16.51 19.54
C VAL A 211 10.48 -15.52 20.33
N ALA A 212 9.98 -15.02 21.45
CA ALA A 212 10.77 -14.20 22.36
C ALA A 212 10.31 -14.40 23.81
N GLU A 213 11.27 -14.45 24.73
CA GLU A 213 10.97 -14.33 26.16
C GLU A 213 10.57 -12.87 26.44
N LEU A 214 9.50 -12.68 27.22
CA LEU A 214 9.00 -11.37 27.61
C LEU A 214 9.48 -11.01 29.02
N ALA A 215 10.04 -9.82 29.15
CA ALA A 215 10.36 -9.21 30.43
C ALA A 215 9.27 -8.19 30.83
N ASP A 216 9.20 -7.89 32.13
CA ASP A 216 8.33 -6.83 32.64
C ASP A 216 8.68 -5.47 32.01
N GLY A 217 7.67 -4.74 31.56
CA GLY A 217 7.82 -3.49 30.81
C GLY A 217 8.06 -3.65 29.30
N ASP A 218 8.17 -4.87 28.78
CA ASP A 218 8.34 -5.09 27.34
C ASP A 218 7.16 -4.58 26.53
N GLN A 219 7.48 -3.94 25.40
CA GLN A 219 6.51 -3.45 24.44
C GLN A 219 6.34 -4.45 23.29
N ILE A 220 5.17 -5.07 23.21
CA ILE A 220 4.73 -5.90 22.09
C ILE A 220 3.98 -5.00 21.10
N LEU A 221 4.34 -5.10 19.82
CA LEU A 221 3.72 -4.34 18.74
C LEU A 221 3.16 -5.31 17.69
N ILE A 222 1.85 -5.21 17.46
CA ILE A 222 1.12 -5.97 16.44
C ILE A 222 0.44 -4.94 15.51
N GLY A 223 1.02 -4.74 14.33
CA GLY A 223 0.68 -3.60 13.47
C GLY A 223 1.08 -2.28 14.15
N THR A 224 0.12 -1.38 14.42
CA THR A 224 0.31 -0.18 15.25
C THR A 224 -0.16 -0.36 16.70
N ASN A 225 -0.79 -1.49 17.02
CA ASN A 225 -1.36 -1.72 18.34
C ASN A 225 -0.22 -2.04 19.32
N LYS A 226 -0.18 -1.30 20.42
CA LYS A 226 0.82 -1.45 21.47
C LYS A 226 0.23 -2.30 22.58
N ILE A 227 0.96 -3.30 23.01
CA ILE A 227 0.60 -4.17 24.12
C ILE A 227 1.79 -4.16 25.07
N TYR A 228 1.54 -3.96 26.36
CA TYR A 228 2.59 -3.94 27.37
C TYR A 228 2.41 -5.11 28.34
N LEU A 229 3.54 -5.66 28.75
CA LEU A 229 3.59 -6.49 29.93
C LEU A 229 3.84 -5.59 31.15
N ASP A 230 2.95 -5.62 32.14
CA ASP A 230 3.11 -4.93 33.41
C ASP A 230 2.86 -5.94 34.56
N GLY A 231 3.95 -6.42 35.14
CA GLY A 231 4.00 -7.54 36.07
C GLY A 231 3.40 -8.81 35.47
N LEU A 232 2.28 -9.25 36.03
CA LEU A 232 1.47 -10.38 35.56
C LEU A 232 0.22 -9.90 34.82
N ALA A 233 0.24 -8.74 34.18
CA ALA A 233 -0.89 -8.26 33.40
C ALA A 233 -0.47 -7.87 31.98
N VAL A 234 -1.20 -8.36 30.99
CA VAL A 234 -1.13 -7.90 29.61
C VAL A 234 -2.09 -6.72 29.48
N LYS A 235 -1.56 -5.54 29.20
CA LYS A 235 -2.32 -4.32 28.91
C LYS A 235 -2.31 -4.09 27.41
N SER A 236 -3.46 -4.30 26.76
CA SER A 236 -3.63 -3.96 25.35
C SER A 236 -4.16 -2.54 25.22
N PHE A 237 -3.39 -1.69 24.55
CA PHE A 237 -3.79 -0.35 24.14
C PHE A 237 -4.40 -0.47 22.75
N VAL A 238 -5.73 -0.41 22.68
CA VAL A 238 -6.46 -0.39 21.42
C VAL A 238 -6.43 1.05 20.89
N GLY A 239 -5.22 1.50 20.59
CA GLY A 239 -4.96 2.77 19.98
C GLY A 239 -5.22 2.67 18.51
N ARG A 240 -6.34 3.26 18.06
CA ARG A 240 -6.59 3.52 16.64
C ARG A 240 -5.64 4.60 16.10
N GLU A 241 -4.41 4.69 16.61
CA GLU A 241 -3.50 5.78 16.33
C GLU A 241 -3.10 5.73 14.85
N GLY A 242 -3.28 6.87 14.19
CA GLY A 242 -2.63 7.16 12.92
C GLY A 242 -1.12 7.22 13.10
N VAL A 243 -0.43 7.50 12.02
CA VAL A 243 1.04 7.56 12.03
C VAL A 243 1.48 9.00 12.11
N ARG A 244 2.31 9.33 13.11
CA ARG A 244 3.03 10.60 13.13
C ARG A 244 4.08 10.56 12.02
N ILE A 245 4.08 11.57 11.16
CA ILE A 245 5.01 11.67 10.03
C ILE A 245 5.84 12.94 10.19
N ASP A 246 7.14 12.75 10.41
CA ASP A 246 8.11 13.83 10.52
C ASP A 246 9.04 13.80 9.30
N ALA A 247 9.02 14.90 8.54
CA ALA A 247 9.88 15.13 7.39
C ALA A 247 10.87 16.24 7.74
N VAL A 248 12.16 15.98 7.59
CA VAL A 248 13.22 16.93 7.91
C VAL A 248 14.10 17.14 6.68
N ASN A 249 14.11 18.37 6.17
CA ASN A 249 14.91 18.85 5.06
C ASN A 249 14.82 17.95 3.81
N LEU A 250 13.61 17.53 3.44
CA LEU A 250 13.41 16.67 2.27
C LEU A 250 13.72 17.44 0.99
N THR A 251 14.74 16.96 0.27
CA THR A 251 15.16 17.51 -1.02
C THR A 251 15.12 16.41 -2.08
N LYS A 252 14.54 16.70 -3.25
CA LYS A 252 14.46 15.76 -4.37
C LYS A 252 14.95 16.44 -5.64
N VAL A 253 15.97 15.83 -6.24
CA VAL A 253 16.56 16.23 -7.51
C VAL A 253 16.23 15.15 -8.54
N VAL A 254 15.76 15.58 -9.71
CA VAL A 254 15.51 14.69 -10.86
C VAL A 254 16.55 14.91 -11.95
N ALA A 255 16.44 14.18 -13.06
CA ALA A 255 17.33 14.35 -14.22
C ALA A 255 17.42 15.83 -14.63
N ASP A 256 18.59 16.21 -15.17
CA ASP A 256 18.97 17.60 -15.50
C ASP A 256 19.15 18.51 -14.27
N ASP A 257 19.50 17.94 -13.11
CA ASP A 257 19.72 18.63 -11.82
C ASP A 257 18.55 19.51 -11.36
N LYS A 258 17.35 19.23 -11.87
CA LYS A 258 16.15 19.99 -11.52
C LYS A 258 15.67 19.61 -10.12
N ILE A 259 15.62 20.60 -9.24
CA ILE A 259 15.05 20.45 -7.90
C ILE A 259 13.52 20.50 -8.00
N ILE A 260 12.85 19.49 -7.43
CA ILE A 260 11.38 19.39 -7.39
C ILE A 260 10.81 19.44 -5.97
N LEU A 261 11.66 19.20 -4.96
CA LEU A 261 11.40 19.47 -3.54
C LEU A 261 12.66 20.09 -2.96
N ASN A 262 12.52 21.19 -2.23
CA ASN A 262 13.64 21.96 -1.71
C ASN A 262 13.54 22.11 -0.18
N GLU A 263 14.35 21.34 0.55
CA GLU A 263 14.53 21.41 2.00
C GLU A 263 13.21 21.48 2.81
N ILE A 264 12.21 20.69 2.40
CA ILE A 264 10.89 20.72 3.04
C ILE A 264 10.97 20.05 4.42
N SER A 265 10.60 20.80 5.45
CA SER A 265 10.43 20.32 6.82
C SER A 265 8.98 20.50 7.29
N LEU A 266 8.38 19.43 7.81
CA LEU A 266 7.01 19.44 8.36
C LEU A 266 6.79 18.26 9.32
N SER A 267 5.83 18.42 10.22
CA SER A 267 5.42 17.37 11.18
C SER A 267 3.90 17.24 11.21
N ILE A 268 3.42 16.04 10.86
CA ILE A 268 2.01 15.68 10.80
C ILE A 268 1.73 14.74 11.97
N TYR A 269 0.80 15.12 12.84
CA TYR A 269 0.43 14.31 14.00
C TYR A 269 -0.64 13.27 13.64
N PRO A 270 -0.75 12.18 14.43
CA PRO A 270 -1.80 11.19 14.26
C PRO A 270 -3.18 11.84 14.30
N GLY A 271 -4.09 11.38 13.43
CA GLY A 271 -5.45 11.91 13.34
C GLY A 271 -5.57 13.29 12.66
N GLU A 272 -4.49 13.88 12.14
CA GLU A 272 -4.58 15.13 11.39
C GLU A 272 -5.00 14.88 9.93
N PHE A 273 -5.89 15.74 9.43
CA PHE A 273 -6.21 15.87 8.01
C PHE A 273 -5.40 17.04 7.41
N VAL A 274 -4.41 16.71 6.59
CA VAL A 274 -3.53 17.68 5.93
C VAL A 274 -3.85 17.81 4.44
N ALA A 275 -4.07 19.04 3.98
CA ALA A 275 -4.17 19.35 2.56
C ALA A 275 -2.83 19.86 2.02
N VAL A 276 -2.31 19.24 0.96
CA VAL A 276 -1.16 19.74 0.20
C VAL A 276 -1.67 20.54 -1.00
N VAL A 277 -1.42 21.85 -0.99
CA VAL A 277 -2.00 22.81 -1.94
C VAL A 277 -0.89 23.51 -2.71
N GLY A 278 -1.15 23.87 -3.96
CA GLY A 278 -0.18 24.54 -4.82
C GLY A 278 -0.56 24.43 -6.29
N SER A 279 0.05 25.26 -7.13
CA SER A 279 -0.21 25.26 -8.58
C SER A 279 0.24 23.93 -9.24
N SER A 280 -0.14 23.72 -10.49
CA SER A 280 0.34 22.56 -11.25
C SER A 280 1.87 22.61 -11.36
N GLY A 281 2.55 21.50 -11.10
CA GLY A 281 4.02 21.44 -11.10
C GLY A 281 4.71 21.96 -9.83
N ALA A 282 3.97 22.33 -8.78
CA ALA A 282 4.56 22.80 -7.51
C ALA A 282 5.25 21.71 -6.66
N GLY A 283 5.24 20.45 -7.09
CA GLY A 283 5.83 19.34 -6.34
C GLY A 283 4.87 18.62 -5.38
N LYS A 284 3.56 18.85 -5.46
CA LYS A 284 2.54 18.19 -4.59
C LYS A 284 2.64 16.66 -4.61
N THR A 285 2.48 16.05 -5.79
CA THR A 285 2.61 14.60 -5.98
C THR A 285 3.98 14.09 -5.53
N SER A 286 5.05 14.86 -5.82
CA SER A 286 6.42 14.52 -5.41
C SER A 286 6.58 14.50 -3.90
N LEU A 287 5.98 15.47 -3.17
CA LEU A 287 5.97 15.48 -1.71
C LEU A 287 5.19 14.29 -1.16
N LEU A 288 4.01 13.98 -1.72
CA LEU A 288 3.24 12.79 -1.30
C LEU A 288 4.05 11.50 -1.51
N HIS A 289 4.77 11.38 -2.62
CA HIS A 289 5.64 10.22 -2.92
C HIS A 289 6.85 10.14 -2.01
N ALA A 290 7.43 11.27 -1.63
CA ALA A 290 8.52 11.31 -0.68
C ALA A 290 8.04 10.87 0.71
N LEU A 291 6.90 11.42 1.17
CA LEU A 291 6.32 11.10 2.47
C LEU A 291 5.87 9.64 2.58
N ASN A 292 5.31 9.03 1.53
CA ASN A 292 4.86 7.64 1.58
C ASN A 292 5.93 6.60 1.20
N GLY A 293 7.12 7.06 0.81
CA GLY A 293 8.24 6.21 0.40
C GLY A 293 8.13 5.58 -0.99
N PHE A 294 7.24 6.07 -1.86
CA PHE A 294 7.13 5.63 -3.26
C PHE A 294 8.29 6.14 -4.12
N SER A 295 8.71 7.39 -3.89
CA SER A 295 9.88 7.98 -4.55
C SER A 295 10.72 8.67 -3.46
N PRO A 296 11.76 8.00 -2.94
CA PRO A 296 12.55 8.52 -1.85
C PRO A 296 13.15 9.90 -2.17
N ALA A 297 13.27 10.76 -1.17
CA ALA A 297 13.99 12.02 -1.33
C ALA A 297 15.49 11.75 -1.63
N THR A 298 16.14 12.66 -2.35
CA THR A 298 17.59 12.59 -2.63
C THR A 298 18.40 12.92 -1.37
N ALA A 299 17.87 13.79 -0.51
CA ALA A 299 18.44 14.16 0.78
C ALA A 299 17.34 14.46 1.81
N GLY A 300 17.71 14.52 3.09
CA GLY A 300 16.80 14.69 4.22
C GLY A 300 16.49 13.37 4.94
N SER A 301 15.61 13.43 5.94
CA SER A 301 15.16 12.25 6.67
C SER A 301 13.64 12.21 6.80
N LEU A 302 13.10 10.99 6.74
CA LEU A 302 11.68 10.71 6.93
C LEU A 302 11.53 9.76 8.11
N GLN A 303 10.79 10.18 9.12
CA GLN A 303 10.57 9.41 10.34
C GLN A 303 9.08 9.21 10.58
N TYR A 304 8.72 7.98 10.91
CA TYR A 304 7.36 7.58 11.27
C TYR A 304 7.36 7.18 12.73
N ASN A 305 6.56 7.85 13.56
CA ASN A 305 6.54 7.66 15.02
C ASN A 305 7.96 7.72 15.65
N GLY A 306 8.83 8.61 15.14
CA GLY A 306 10.23 8.75 15.59
C GLY A 306 11.21 7.70 15.07
N LEU A 307 10.78 6.77 14.20
CA LEU A 307 11.64 5.77 13.59
C LEU A 307 11.91 6.10 12.13
N GLY A 308 13.16 5.94 11.67
CA GLY A 308 13.50 6.08 10.25
C GLY A 308 12.64 5.14 9.38
N PHE A 309 11.95 5.71 8.39
CA PHE A 309 10.98 4.97 7.58
C PHE A 309 11.65 3.91 6.70
N TYR A 310 12.78 4.24 6.07
CA TYR A 310 13.42 3.36 5.08
C TYR A 310 14.05 2.13 5.73
N GLU A 311 14.60 2.28 6.93
CA GLU A 311 15.16 1.18 7.72
C GLU A 311 14.07 0.25 8.25
N ASN A 312 12.87 0.79 8.51
CA ASN A 312 11.73 0.09 9.11
C ASN A 312 10.56 -0.10 8.13
N ARG A 313 10.83 -0.14 6.82
CA ARG A 313 9.79 -0.17 5.79
C ARG A 313 8.79 -1.32 5.95
N SER A 314 9.26 -2.50 6.37
CA SER A 314 8.38 -3.67 6.60
C SER A 314 7.36 -3.47 7.72
N LEU A 315 7.66 -2.59 8.68
CA LEU A 315 6.76 -2.24 9.78
C LEU A 315 5.66 -1.29 9.30
N PHE A 316 6.02 -0.30 8.48
CA PHE A 316 5.12 0.78 8.10
C PHE A 316 4.35 0.55 6.79
N SER A 317 4.94 -0.09 5.77
CA SER A 317 4.30 -0.30 4.47
C SER A 317 2.90 -0.95 4.53
N PRO A 318 2.61 -1.95 5.39
CA PRO A 318 1.26 -2.51 5.52
C PRO A 318 0.22 -1.49 5.99
N LEU A 319 0.65 -0.49 6.76
CA LEU A 319 -0.22 0.51 7.41
C LEU A 319 -0.60 1.66 6.48
N LEU A 320 0.03 1.77 5.30
CA LEU A 320 -0.19 2.85 4.36
C LEU A 320 -1.24 2.52 3.30
N GLY A 321 -2.08 3.51 3.00
CA GLY A 321 -2.92 3.55 1.82
C GLY A 321 -2.45 4.66 0.90
N TYR A 322 -2.42 4.40 -0.41
CA TYR A 322 -2.08 5.43 -1.41
C TYR A 322 -3.05 5.38 -2.58
N VAL A 323 -3.79 6.47 -2.78
CA VAL A 323 -4.67 6.67 -3.92
C VAL A 323 -3.97 7.59 -4.92
N PRO A 324 -3.51 7.09 -6.07
CA PRO A 324 -2.85 7.90 -7.09
C PRO A 324 -3.79 8.85 -7.83
N GLN A 325 -3.23 9.82 -8.56
CA GLN A 325 -3.98 10.77 -9.38
C GLN A 325 -4.80 10.04 -10.47
N ASP A 326 -4.16 9.13 -11.20
CA ASP A 326 -4.82 8.29 -12.20
C ASP A 326 -5.65 7.17 -11.56
N ASP A 327 -6.78 6.83 -12.18
CA ASP A 327 -7.65 5.73 -11.75
C ASP A 327 -7.05 4.37 -12.13
N ILE A 328 -6.11 3.91 -11.32
CA ILE A 328 -5.33 2.70 -11.58
C ILE A 328 -6.10 1.45 -11.09
N VAL A 329 -7.06 0.99 -11.87
CA VAL A 329 -7.88 -0.19 -11.56
C VAL A 329 -8.13 -1.03 -12.82
N HIS A 330 -8.29 -2.35 -12.66
CA HIS A 330 -8.59 -3.24 -13.79
C HIS A 330 -9.98 -2.92 -14.36
N ALA A 331 -10.01 -2.37 -15.58
CA ALA A 331 -11.23 -1.84 -16.19
C ALA A 331 -12.24 -2.94 -16.58
N GLU A 332 -11.75 -4.15 -16.80
CA GLU A 332 -12.50 -5.34 -17.24
C GLU A 332 -13.33 -5.95 -16.10
N LEU A 333 -12.89 -5.76 -14.85
CA LEU A 333 -13.54 -6.33 -13.67
C LEU A 333 -14.76 -5.51 -13.23
N THR A 334 -15.66 -6.14 -12.48
CA THR A 334 -16.71 -5.41 -11.76
C THR A 334 -16.15 -4.77 -10.48
N VAL A 335 -16.85 -3.78 -9.94
CA VAL A 335 -16.46 -3.12 -8.68
C VAL A 335 -16.25 -4.16 -7.57
N GLU A 336 -17.21 -5.06 -7.38
CA GLU A 336 -17.11 -6.14 -6.40
C GLU A 336 -15.90 -7.05 -6.62
N ARG A 337 -15.64 -7.48 -7.86
CA ARG A 337 -14.49 -8.36 -8.15
C ARG A 337 -13.17 -7.64 -7.91
N THR A 338 -13.10 -6.35 -8.25
CA THR A 338 -11.93 -5.50 -8.00
C THR A 338 -11.63 -5.44 -6.51
N LEU A 339 -12.66 -5.17 -5.67
CA LEU A 339 -12.51 -5.13 -4.22
C LEU A 339 -12.21 -6.52 -3.62
N PHE A 340 -12.83 -7.57 -4.13
CA PHE A 340 -12.60 -8.96 -3.70
C PHE A 340 -11.14 -9.39 -3.92
N TYR A 341 -10.58 -9.12 -5.10
CA TYR A 341 -9.17 -9.42 -5.35
C TYR A 341 -8.24 -8.54 -4.51
N GLY A 342 -8.58 -7.26 -4.33
CA GLY A 342 -7.87 -6.36 -3.42
C GLY A 342 -7.82 -6.93 -2.00
N ALA A 343 -8.96 -7.38 -1.49
CA ALA A 343 -9.08 -8.00 -0.17
C ALA A 343 -8.24 -9.28 -0.07
N LYS A 344 -8.30 -10.19 -1.05
CA LYS A 344 -7.50 -11.44 -1.04
C LYS A 344 -5.98 -11.21 -1.11
N LEU A 345 -5.54 -10.08 -1.65
CA LEU A 345 -4.12 -9.72 -1.75
C LEU A 345 -3.61 -8.87 -0.58
N ARG A 346 -4.48 -8.09 0.07
CA ARG A 346 -4.11 -7.19 1.17
C ARG A 346 -4.43 -7.72 2.56
N LEU A 347 -5.53 -8.47 2.71
CA LEU A 347 -5.96 -8.99 4.00
C LEU A 347 -5.25 -10.32 4.33
N PRO A 348 -5.11 -10.65 5.63
CA PRO A 348 -4.57 -11.91 6.11
C PRO A 348 -5.13 -13.17 5.41
N PRO A 349 -4.36 -14.28 5.36
CA PRO A 349 -4.77 -15.52 4.70
C PRO A 349 -5.98 -16.21 5.32
N ASP A 350 -6.18 -15.98 6.60
CA ASP A 350 -7.28 -16.52 7.41
C ASP A 350 -8.57 -15.68 7.32
N THR A 351 -8.59 -14.57 6.56
CA THR A 351 -9.81 -13.80 6.34
C THR A 351 -10.82 -14.59 5.49
N GLY A 352 -11.93 -14.96 6.13
CA GLY A 352 -13.00 -15.75 5.55
C GLY A 352 -13.76 -15.03 4.43
N PRO A 353 -14.49 -15.76 3.57
CA PRO A 353 -15.28 -15.16 2.49
C PRO A 353 -16.35 -14.20 3.00
N ASP A 354 -17.02 -14.53 4.10
CA ASP A 354 -18.08 -13.69 4.67
C ASP A 354 -17.52 -12.39 5.25
N GLU A 355 -16.38 -12.45 5.96
CA GLU A 355 -15.70 -11.26 6.46
C GLU A 355 -15.27 -10.32 5.32
N ILE A 356 -14.78 -10.90 4.21
CA ILE A 356 -14.46 -10.12 3.00
C ILE A 356 -15.73 -9.48 2.43
N ALA A 357 -16.84 -10.21 2.36
CA ALA A 357 -18.11 -9.69 1.85
C ALA A 357 -18.61 -8.52 2.71
N THR A 358 -18.61 -8.67 4.04
CA THR A 358 -18.97 -7.60 4.97
C THR A 358 -18.06 -6.38 4.80
N ARG A 359 -16.74 -6.58 4.68
CA ARG A 359 -15.80 -5.47 4.48
C ARG A 359 -16.04 -4.74 3.16
N ILE A 360 -16.37 -5.47 2.10
CA ILE A 360 -16.73 -4.89 0.79
C ILE A 360 -18.00 -4.06 0.93
N ASP A 361 -19.02 -4.54 1.64
CA ASP A 361 -20.28 -3.82 1.84
C ASP A 361 -20.08 -2.50 2.59
N GLU A 362 -19.32 -2.54 3.69
CA GLU A 362 -18.96 -1.35 4.48
C GLU A 362 -18.26 -0.30 3.61
N VAL A 363 -17.26 -0.73 2.83
CA VAL A 363 -16.47 0.17 1.99
C VAL A 363 -17.32 0.75 0.85
N LEU A 364 -18.15 -0.06 0.20
CA LEU A 364 -19.06 0.40 -0.85
C LEU A 364 -20.08 1.41 -0.34
N ALA A 365 -20.60 1.21 0.88
CA ALA A 365 -21.47 2.16 1.52
C ALA A 365 -20.73 3.48 1.81
N ALA A 366 -19.52 3.40 2.37
CA ALA A 366 -18.70 4.57 2.71
C ALA A 366 -18.40 5.47 1.50
N VAL A 367 -18.11 4.88 0.33
CA VAL A 367 -17.86 5.65 -0.91
C VAL A 367 -19.12 5.90 -1.75
N GLY A 368 -20.29 5.45 -1.31
CA GLY A 368 -21.56 5.60 -2.02
C GLY A 368 -21.57 4.92 -3.40
N LEU A 369 -21.11 3.66 -3.47
CA LEU A 369 -21.05 2.84 -4.69
C LEU A 369 -21.82 1.51 -4.57
N THR A 370 -22.64 1.32 -3.53
CA THR A 370 -23.43 0.10 -3.31
C THR A 370 -24.24 -0.31 -4.55
N ASP A 371 -24.95 0.64 -5.18
CA ASP A 371 -25.76 0.39 -6.38
C ASP A 371 -24.94 0.05 -7.64
N ARG A 372 -23.62 0.24 -7.59
CA ARG A 372 -22.69 -0.02 -8.71
C ARG A 372 -21.84 -1.26 -8.50
N ARG A 373 -22.08 -2.04 -7.43
CA ARG A 373 -21.38 -3.29 -7.09
C ARG A 373 -21.14 -4.22 -8.30
N GLY A 374 -22.20 -4.49 -9.06
CA GLY A 374 -22.18 -5.38 -10.23
C GLY A 374 -21.76 -4.71 -11.55
N THR A 375 -21.37 -3.43 -11.55
CA THR A 375 -21.01 -2.70 -12.77
C THR A 375 -19.53 -2.90 -13.09
N ALA A 376 -19.20 -3.13 -14.37
CA ALA A 376 -17.81 -3.17 -14.85
C ALA A 376 -17.15 -1.80 -14.72
N VAL A 377 -15.91 -1.74 -14.24
CA VAL A 377 -15.18 -0.50 -13.96
C VAL A 377 -15.06 0.39 -15.20
N ARG A 378 -14.87 -0.19 -16.39
CA ARG A 378 -14.87 0.54 -17.68
C ARG A 378 -16.16 1.31 -17.99
N ARG A 379 -17.29 0.93 -17.39
CA ARG A 379 -18.61 1.57 -17.60
C ARG A 379 -18.92 2.66 -16.58
N LEU A 380 -18.06 2.86 -15.59
CA LEU A 380 -18.23 3.89 -14.56
C LEU A 380 -17.78 5.26 -15.09
N SER A 381 -18.38 6.34 -14.57
CA SER A 381 -17.88 7.70 -14.78
C SER A 381 -16.49 7.87 -14.14
N GLY A 382 -15.72 8.89 -14.54
CA GLY A 382 -14.40 9.18 -13.93
C GLY A 382 -14.49 9.31 -12.41
N GLY A 383 -15.42 10.11 -11.90
CA GLY A 383 -15.63 10.25 -10.46
C GLY A 383 -16.08 8.97 -9.73
N GLN A 384 -16.77 8.06 -10.41
CA GLN A 384 -17.09 6.74 -9.84
C GLN A 384 -15.84 5.85 -9.79
N ARG A 385 -14.99 5.86 -10.82
CA ARG A 385 -13.73 5.09 -10.83
C ARG A 385 -12.77 5.58 -9.75
N LYS A 386 -12.65 6.89 -9.54
CA LYS A 386 -11.86 7.47 -8.45
C LYS A 386 -12.30 6.97 -7.08
N ARG A 387 -13.62 6.88 -6.86
CA ARG A 387 -14.20 6.30 -5.63
C ARG A 387 -13.94 4.81 -5.49
N VAL A 388 -13.84 4.04 -6.58
CA VAL A 388 -13.39 2.64 -6.53
C VAL A 388 -11.92 2.55 -6.11
N SER A 389 -11.05 3.45 -6.60
CA SER A 389 -9.65 3.53 -6.18
C SER A 389 -9.52 3.83 -4.68
N VAL A 390 -10.31 4.77 -4.16
CA VAL A 390 -10.40 5.05 -2.71
C VAL A 390 -10.89 3.82 -1.95
N ALA A 391 -11.98 3.19 -2.40
CA ALA A 391 -12.53 1.99 -1.79
C ALA A 391 -11.50 0.86 -1.65
N LEU A 392 -10.70 0.63 -2.71
CA LEU A 392 -9.65 -0.39 -2.70
C LEU A 392 -8.60 -0.14 -1.61
N GLU A 393 -8.28 1.13 -1.33
CA GLU A 393 -7.38 1.52 -0.24
C GLU A 393 -8.02 1.35 1.13
N LEU A 394 -9.31 1.64 1.25
CA LEU A 394 -10.03 1.53 2.52
C LEU A 394 -10.21 0.08 2.98
N LEU A 395 -10.18 -0.93 2.09
CA LEU A 395 -10.34 -2.34 2.46
C LEU A 395 -9.46 -2.75 3.66
N ALA A 396 -8.20 -2.32 3.66
CA ALA A 396 -7.21 -2.67 4.68
C ALA A 396 -7.19 -1.74 5.91
N LYS A 397 -8.15 -0.80 6.04
CA LYS A 397 -8.23 0.22 7.11
C LYS A 397 -6.85 0.89 7.37
N PRO A 398 -6.29 1.63 6.38
CA PRO A 398 -4.94 2.20 6.51
C PRO A 398 -4.86 3.21 7.65
N ARG A 399 -3.72 3.25 8.35
CA ARG A 399 -3.42 4.16 9.46
C ARG A 399 -2.88 5.50 8.99
N ALA A 400 -2.24 5.51 7.81
CA ALA A 400 -1.93 6.73 7.08
C ALA A 400 -2.45 6.59 5.63
N LEU A 401 -3.26 7.54 5.18
CA LEU A 401 -3.87 7.54 3.86
C LEU A 401 -3.39 8.75 3.06
N PHE A 402 -2.69 8.48 1.96
CA PHE A 402 -2.20 9.47 1.02
C PHE A 402 -3.11 9.50 -0.21
N LEU A 403 -3.57 10.68 -0.59
CA LEU A 403 -4.56 10.86 -1.64
C LEU A 403 -4.05 11.90 -2.63
N ASP A 404 -3.74 11.49 -3.85
CA ASP A 404 -3.30 12.41 -4.89
C ASP A 404 -4.49 12.85 -5.77
N GLU A 405 -4.84 14.13 -5.64
CA GLU A 405 -6.00 14.77 -6.24
C GLU A 405 -7.28 13.91 -6.16
N PRO A 406 -7.71 13.49 -4.95
CA PRO A 406 -8.82 12.57 -4.80
C PRO A 406 -10.14 13.12 -5.35
N THR A 407 -10.32 14.44 -5.29
CA THR A 407 -11.57 15.13 -5.62
C THR A 407 -11.59 15.77 -7.00
N SER A 408 -10.49 15.67 -7.76
CA SER A 408 -10.38 16.27 -9.08
C SER A 408 -11.41 15.67 -10.06
N GLY A 409 -12.13 16.54 -10.78
CA GLY A 409 -13.17 16.13 -11.74
C GLY A 409 -14.47 15.59 -11.13
N LEU A 410 -14.68 15.75 -9.81
CA LEU A 410 -15.96 15.48 -9.16
C LEU A 410 -16.88 16.71 -9.20
N ASP A 411 -18.19 16.49 -9.15
CA ASP A 411 -19.12 17.57 -8.85
C ASP A 411 -18.98 18.01 -7.37
N PRO A 412 -19.34 19.26 -7.03
CA PRO A 412 -19.14 19.79 -5.67
C PRO A 412 -19.81 18.98 -4.56
N ALA A 413 -20.97 18.36 -4.84
CA ALA A 413 -21.69 17.57 -3.83
C ALA A 413 -20.98 16.24 -3.54
N LEU A 414 -20.43 15.57 -4.56
CA LEU A 414 -19.59 14.38 -4.37
C LEU A 414 -18.27 14.72 -3.70
N GLU A 415 -17.62 15.82 -4.09
CA GLU A 415 -16.39 16.30 -3.46
C GLU A 415 -16.60 16.50 -1.95
N GLY A 416 -17.66 17.20 -1.56
CA GLY A 416 -17.98 17.43 -0.14
C GLY A 416 -18.17 16.13 0.63
N ARG A 417 -18.84 15.11 0.05
CA ARG A 417 -19.01 13.80 0.69
C ARG A 417 -17.69 13.05 0.85
N MET A 418 -16.77 13.13 -0.11
CA MET A 418 -15.46 12.49 0.05
C MET A 418 -14.62 13.19 1.12
N MET A 419 -14.65 14.53 1.15
CA MET A 419 -13.95 15.29 2.18
C MET A 419 -14.50 14.98 3.58
N ALA A 420 -15.81 14.81 3.71
CA ALA A 420 -16.45 14.33 4.94
C ALA A 420 -15.98 12.91 5.30
N LEU A 421 -15.93 11.97 4.35
CA LEU A 421 -15.40 10.63 4.57
C LEU A 421 -13.95 10.66 5.07
N PHE A 422 -13.09 11.48 4.48
CA PHE A 422 -11.70 11.63 4.94
C PHE A 422 -11.63 12.22 6.34
N ARG A 423 -12.49 13.19 6.65
CA ARG A 423 -12.63 13.73 8.01
C ARG A 423 -13.07 12.65 9.00
N ASP A 424 -14.03 11.80 8.66
CA ASP A 424 -14.48 10.70 9.52
C ASP A 424 -13.37 9.66 9.77
N LEU A 425 -12.53 9.40 8.76
CA LEU A 425 -11.34 8.55 8.93
C LEU A 425 -10.34 9.17 9.92
N THR A 426 -10.12 10.49 9.85
CA THR A 426 -9.24 11.19 10.80
C THR A 426 -9.79 11.21 12.22
N GLN A 427 -11.11 11.37 12.39
CA GLN A 427 -11.77 11.27 13.69
C GLN A 427 -11.68 9.84 14.27
N SER A 428 -11.59 8.84 13.40
CA SER A 428 -11.32 7.45 13.77
C SER A 428 -9.85 7.17 14.07
N GLY A 429 -8.98 8.18 13.96
CA GLY A 429 -7.56 8.17 14.32
C GLY A 429 -6.58 8.12 13.15
N ALA A 430 -7.03 7.83 11.93
CA ALA A 430 -6.13 7.74 10.77
C ALA A 430 -5.50 9.10 10.42
N THR A 431 -4.26 9.09 9.95
CA THR A 431 -3.62 10.29 9.39
C THR A 431 -3.96 10.40 7.91
N VAL A 432 -4.49 11.53 7.45
CA VAL A 432 -4.89 11.69 6.05
C VAL A 432 -4.15 12.87 5.43
N ILE A 433 -3.48 12.62 4.31
CA ILE A 433 -2.79 13.63 3.51
C ILE A 433 -3.40 13.63 2.12
N ALA A 434 -4.04 14.73 1.72
CA ALA A 434 -4.63 14.88 0.40
C ALA A 434 -3.99 16.02 -0.38
N SER A 435 -3.53 15.77 -1.61
CA SER A 435 -3.18 16.84 -2.53
C SER A 435 -4.44 17.39 -3.20
N THR A 436 -4.54 18.71 -3.33
CA THR A 436 -5.64 19.35 -4.06
C THR A 436 -5.19 20.67 -4.66
N HIS A 437 -5.76 21.03 -5.81
CA HIS A 437 -5.68 22.38 -6.36
C HIS A 437 -6.96 23.18 -6.11
N VAL A 438 -8.04 22.52 -5.65
CA VAL A 438 -9.34 23.13 -5.34
C VAL A 438 -9.36 23.63 -3.91
N THR A 439 -9.70 24.91 -3.73
CA THR A 439 -9.57 25.60 -2.44
C THR A 439 -10.85 25.66 -1.62
N GLN A 440 -12.00 25.27 -2.18
CA GLN A 440 -13.32 25.47 -1.57
C GLN A 440 -13.48 24.71 -0.24
N ASN A 441 -12.93 23.49 -0.15
CA ASN A 441 -13.10 22.61 1.00
C ASN A 441 -11.90 22.60 1.97
N LEU A 442 -10.91 23.47 1.81
CA LEU A 442 -9.70 23.47 2.66
C LEU A 442 -9.99 23.75 4.14
N LYS A 443 -11.13 24.38 4.44
CA LYS A 443 -11.56 24.65 5.83
C LYS A 443 -11.86 23.39 6.62
N ILE A 444 -12.15 22.27 5.95
CA ILE A 444 -12.37 21.00 6.63
C ILE A 444 -11.06 20.33 7.07
N CYS A 445 -9.90 20.81 6.64
CA CYS A 445 -8.59 20.23 6.99
C CYS A 445 -8.04 20.85 8.28
N ASP A 446 -7.27 20.08 9.04
CA ASP A 446 -6.60 20.57 10.25
C ASP A 446 -5.40 21.44 9.89
N LYS A 447 -4.67 21.04 8.83
CA LYS A 447 -3.49 21.76 8.32
C LYS A 447 -3.51 21.87 6.81
N ILE A 448 -2.87 22.92 6.31
CA ILE A 448 -2.59 23.18 4.91
C ILE A 448 -1.07 23.29 4.76
N ALA A 449 -0.48 22.46 3.91
CA ALA A 449 0.89 22.60 3.42
C ALA A 449 0.83 23.28 2.04
N TRP A 450 1.24 24.55 1.97
CA TRP A 450 1.23 25.30 0.73
C TRP A 450 2.59 25.23 0.05
N LEU A 451 2.61 24.68 -1.17
CA LEU A 451 3.80 24.54 -2.00
C LEU A 451 3.80 25.55 -3.14
N ALA A 452 4.92 26.26 -3.29
CA ALA A 452 5.21 27.08 -4.45
C ALA A 452 6.01 26.29 -5.51
N PRO A 453 5.97 26.69 -6.79
CA PRO A 453 6.79 26.08 -7.84
C PRO A 453 8.28 26.03 -7.46
N GLY A 454 8.96 24.94 -7.83
CA GLY A 454 10.31 24.63 -7.36
C GLY A 454 10.34 23.78 -6.08
N GLY A 455 9.17 23.44 -5.53
CA GLY A 455 9.07 22.57 -4.36
C GLY A 455 9.40 23.29 -3.05
N HIS A 456 9.11 24.58 -2.96
CA HIS A 456 9.30 25.37 -1.75
C HIS A 456 8.04 25.31 -0.88
N LEU A 457 8.21 24.93 0.39
CA LEU A 457 7.15 25.08 1.39
C LEU A 457 7.07 26.55 1.80
N VAL A 458 5.94 27.19 1.50
CA VAL A 458 5.69 28.60 1.81
C VAL A 458 4.70 28.80 2.95
N PHE A 459 4.03 27.74 3.39
CA PHE A 459 3.20 27.77 4.60
C PHE A 459 2.88 26.35 5.09
N PHE A 460 2.86 26.16 6.41
CA PHE A 460 2.27 24.99 7.07
C PHE A 460 1.55 25.41 8.36
N GLY A 461 0.26 25.09 8.47
CA GLY A 461 -0.58 25.52 9.60
C GLY A 461 -2.06 25.36 9.31
N SER A 462 -2.93 25.82 10.21
CA SER A 462 -4.38 25.74 10.05
C SER A 462 -4.90 26.64 8.91
N PRO A 463 -6.10 26.36 8.37
CA PRO A 463 -6.71 27.20 7.34
C PRO A 463 -6.87 28.68 7.75
N ALA A 464 -7.15 28.95 9.03
CA ALA A 464 -7.26 30.31 9.55
C ALA A 464 -5.89 31.02 9.65
N GLU A 465 -4.85 30.29 10.04
CA GLU A 465 -3.48 30.81 10.04
C GLU A 465 -2.99 31.12 8.63
N ALA A 466 -3.34 30.30 7.64
CA ALA A 466 -2.96 30.53 6.24
C ALA A 466 -3.49 31.87 5.72
N LEU A 467 -4.78 32.16 5.91
CA LEU A 467 -5.39 33.42 5.49
C LEU A 467 -4.71 34.63 6.17
N ARG A 468 -4.35 34.51 7.45
CA ARG A 468 -3.60 35.55 8.18
C ARG A 468 -2.17 35.71 7.67
N HIS A 469 -1.47 34.61 7.40
CA HIS A 469 -0.09 34.60 6.92
C HIS A 469 0.04 35.30 5.57
N PHE A 470 -0.83 34.94 4.62
CA PHE A 470 -0.84 35.54 3.27
C PHE A 470 -1.58 36.89 3.23
N ARG A 471 -2.29 37.28 4.30
CA ARG A 471 -3.11 38.51 4.40
C ARG A 471 -4.20 38.59 3.32
N VAL A 472 -4.86 37.47 3.06
CA VAL A 472 -5.92 37.33 2.04
C VAL A 472 -7.25 36.95 2.67
N GLN A 473 -8.36 37.24 1.97
CA GLN A 473 -9.70 36.87 2.43
C GLN A 473 -10.15 35.49 1.93
N ASN A 474 -9.59 35.05 0.81
CA ASN A 474 -9.85 33.73 0.25
C ASN A 474 -8.55 33.09 -0.27
N PHE A 475 -8.53 31.76 -0.31
CA PHE A 475 -7.37 31.00 -0.77
C PHE A 475 -7.06 31.15 -2.26
N GLY A 476 -8.02 31.63 -3.07
CA GLY A 476 -7.79 31.85 -4.50
C GLY A 476 -6.74 32.94 -4.76
N GLU A 477 -6.74 33.98 -3.92
CA GLU A 477 -5.78 35.10 -3.99
C GLU A 477 -4.32 34.66 -3.75
N VAL A 478 -4.09 33.57 -3.01
CA VAL A 478 -2.73 33.07 -2.72
C VAL A 478 -2.03 32.59 -3.99
N TYR A 479 -2.76 32.09 -4.98
CA TYR A 479 -2.16 31.68 -6.25
C TYR A 479 -1.55 32.86 -7.00
N ALA A 480 -2.22 34.02 -7.00
CA ALA A 480 -1.73 35.24 -7.64
C ALA A 480 -0.45 35.77 -6.95
N LEU A 481 -0.33 35.59 -5.63
CA LEU A 481 0.85 36.00 -4.85
C LEU A 481 2.11 35.17 -5.14
N LEU A 482 1.98 34.00 -5.78
CA LEU A 482 3.08 33.04 -5.99
C LEU A 482 3.43 32.84 -7.47
N GLU A 483 2.91 33.68 -8.37
CA GLU A 483 3.15 33.58 -9.81
C GLU A 483 4.61 33.87 -10.17
N ALA A 484 5.20 34.94 -9.63
CA ALA A 484 6.57 35.34 -9.97
C ALA A 484 7.63 34.49 -9.21
N PRO A 485 8.76 34.11 -9.84
CA PRO A 485 9.80 33.30 -9.20
C PRO A 485 10.38 33.93 -7.92
N GLU A 486 10.65 35.23 -7.93
CA GLU A 486 11.24 35.97 -6.80
C GLU A 486 10.33 35.94 -5.55
N ASP A 487 9.01 35.92 -5.76
CA ASP A 487 8.05 35.86 -4.66
C ASP A 487 8.06 34.48 -3.97
N ARG A 488 8.44 33.41 -4.66
CA ARG A 488 8.39 32.03 -4.12
C ARG A 488 9.44 31.82 -3.03
N GLU A 489 10.69 32.19 -3.30
CA GLU A 489 11.79 32.13 -2.33
C GLU A 489 11.55 33.09 -1.18
N ARG A 490 11.07 34.30 -1.50
CA ARG A 490 10.71 35.31 -0.50
C ARG A 490 9.64 34.81 0.47
N TRP A 491 8.55 34.23 -0.02
CA TRP A 491 7.49 33.68 0.84
C TRP A 491 7.98 32.47 1.66
N SER A 492 8.87 31.65 1.10
CA SER A 492 9.50 30.56 1.86
C SER A 492 10.35 31.11 3.02
N ALA A 493 11.16 32.14 2.79
CA ALA A 493 11.92 32.81 3.84
C ALA A 493 11.02 33.48 4.90
N ILE A 494 9.97 34.19 4.46
CA ILE A 494 8.95 34.78 5.37
C ILE A 494 8.31 33.70 6.24
N PHE A 495 8.06 32.52 5.68
CA PHE A 495 7.48 31.42 6.43
C PHE A 495 8.42 30.89 7.50
N LEU A 496 9.70 30.67 7.19
CA LEU A 496 10.69 30.20 8.17
C LEU A 496 10.77 31.09 9.42
N ASP A 497 10.65 32.41 9.25
CA ASP A 497 10.67 33.39 10.35
C ASP A 497 9.27 33.62 10.99
N SER A 498 8.23 32.92 10.54
CA SER A 498 6.86 33.16 10.98
C SER A 498 6.51 32.40 12.27
N PRO A 499 5.58 32.93 13.09
CA PRO A 499 5.03 32.19 14.23
C PRO A 499 4.40 30.85 13.82
N ALA A 500 3.85 30.79 12.60
CA ALA A 500 3.26 29.57 12.07
C ALA A 500 4.29 28.46 11.89
N TYR A 501 5.51 28.77 11.42
CA TYR A 501 6.59 27.79 11.31
C TYR A 501 7.09 27.32 12.67
N HIS A 502 7.33 28.25 13.60
CA HIS A 502 7.79 27.89 14.94
C HIS A 502 6.81 26.98 15.69
N VAL A 503 5.50 27.24 15.57
CA VAL A 503 4.46 26.45 16.25
C VAL A 503 4.16 25.15 15.51
N ASN A 504 4.03 25.18 14.18
CA ASN A 504 3.52 24.05 13.40
C ASN A 504 4.60 23.17 12.79
N VAL A 505 5.86 23.61 12.76
CA VAL A 505 6.99 22.83 12.22
C VAL A 505 8.05 22.64 13.31
N ALA A 506 8.77 23.70 13.69
CA ALA A 506 9.93 23.58 14.57
C ALA A 506 9.58 22.98 15.94
N GLY A 507 8.61 23.56 16.64
CA GLY A 507 8.19 23.08 17.96
C GLY A 507 7.58 21.68 17.95
N ARG A 508 6.97 21.26 16.82
CA ARG A 508 6.46 19.89 16.67
C ARG A 508 7.60 18.89 16.45
N LEU A 509 8.57 19.23 15.61
CA LEU A 509 9.76 18.41 15.38
C LEU A 509 10.62 18.29 16.65
N GLU A 510 10.72 19.35 17.45
CA GLU A 510 11.40 19.35 18.76
C GLU A 510 10.67 18.51 19.82
N ALA A 511 9.33 18.46 19.77
CA ALA A 511 8.49 17.64 20.65
C ALA A 511 8.54 16.13 20.33
N LEU A 512 9.63 15.65 19.75
CA LEU A 512 9.92 14.22 19.68
C LEU A 512 9.95 13.66 21.11
N PRO A 513 9.25 12.53 21.38
CA PRO A 513 9.44 11.83 22.64
C PRO A 513 10.93 11.50 22.78
N GLY A 514 11.58 12.13 23.74
CA GLY A 514 12.93 11.77 24.13
C GLY A 514 12.92 10.35 24.69
N GLU A 515 13.21 9.35 23.86
CA GLU A 515 13.84 8.14 24.35
C GLU A 515 15.32 8.47 24.56
N ARG A 516 15.71 8.48 25.84
CA ARG A 516 17.10 8.57 26.29
C ARG A 516 17.99 7.65 25.44
N GLN A 517 19.02 8.22 24.85
CA GLN A 517 20.17 7.50 24.29
C GLN A 517 21.05 6.82 25.38
N ASP A 518 20.57 6.72 26.63
CA ASP A 518 21.34 6.21 27.78
C ASP A 518 21.32 4.68 27.93
N ALA A 519 20.72 3.93 27.00
CA ALA A 519 21.00 2.50 26.92
C ALA A 519 22.37 2.32 26.24
N PRO A 520 23.37 1.72 26.90
CA PRO A 520 24.66 1.49 26.28
C PRO A 520 24.44 0.72 24.99
N ALA A 521 24.99 1.27 23.90
CA ALA A 521 25.08 0.61 22.61
C ALA A 521 26.02 -0.60 22.71
N THR A 522 25.59 -1.66 23.39
CA THR A 522 25.97 -3.02 22.98
C THR A 522 25.25 -3.27 21.67
N ILE A 523 25.89 -2.82 20.59
CA ILE A 523 25.60 -3.26 19.23
C ILE A 523 25.97 -4.74 19.20
N ALA A 524 25.06 -5.59 19.70
CA ALA A 524 24.92 -6.89 19.09
C ALA A 524 24.53 -6.60 17.64
N GLU A 525 25.37 -7.06 16.71
CA GLU A 525 25.17 -6.89 15.28
C GLU A 525 23.69 -7.05 14.93
N PRO A 526 23.10 -6.14 14.13
CA PRO A 526 21.74 -6.34 13.66
C PRO A 526 21.75 -7.63 12.87
N GLN A 527 21.23 -8.71 13.45
CA GLN A 527 20.80 -9.86 12.69
C GLN A 527 19.65 -9.36 11.82
N VAL A 528 19.98 -8.89 10.62
CA VAL A 528 19.04 -8.55 9.57
C VAL A 528 18.33 -9.85 9.21
N THR A 529 17.26 -10.17 9.93
CA THR A 529 16.35 -11.22 9.53
C THR A 529 15.52 -10.68 8.38
N THR A 530 16.08 -10.75 7.17
CA THR A 530 15.43 -10.46 5.87
C THR A 530 14.27 -11.41 5.55
N ALA A 531 13.61 -12.01 6.53
CA ALA A 531 12.51 -12.92 6.33
C ALA A 531 11.20 -12.13 6.27
N VAL A 532 10.99 -11.35 5.21
CA VAL A 532 9.63 -11.13 4.70
C VAL A 532 9.02 -12.53 4.57
N SER A 533 7.88 -12.76 5.23
CA SER A 533 7.26 -14.08 5.30
C SER A 533 7.10 -14.66 3.89
N ARG A 534 7.96 -15.62 3.53
CA ARG A 534 7.92 -16.36 2.25
C ARG A 534 6.63 -17.19 2.12
N ALA A 535 5.92 -17.41 3.23
CA ALA A 535 4.68 -18.17 3.29
C ALA A 535 3.53 -17.53 2.47
N SER A 536 3.62 -16.23 2.13
CA SER A 536 2.58 -15.55 1.35
C SER A 536 2.71 -15.70 -0.18
N GLN A 537 3.84 -16.17 -0.71
CA GLN A 537 4.09 -16.20 -2.16
C GLN A 537 3.18 -17.15 -2.96
N PRO A 538 2.90 -18.40 -2.50
CA PRO A 538 2.01 -19.30 -3.23
C PRO A 538 0.57 -18.79 -3.29
N ARG A 539 0.09 -18.20 -2.17
CA ARG A 539 -1.23 -17.55 -2.11
C ARG A 539 -1.31 -16.36 -3.06
N GLN A 540 -0.30 -15.49 -3.06
CA GLN A 540 -0.23 -14.38 -4.01
C GLN A 540 -0.23 -14.89 -5.45
N LEU A 541 0.59 -15.90 -5.77
CA LEU A 541 0.64 -16.49 -7.11
C LEU A 541 -0.74 -17.01 -7.55
N PHE A 542 -1.44 -17.74 -6.67
CA PHE A 542 -2.77 -18.25 -6.96
C PHE A 542 -3.77 -17.12 -7.29
N TRP A 543 -3.92 -16.14 -6.38
CA TRP A 543 -4.91 -15.07 -6.58
C TRP A 543 -4.55 -14.12 -7.73
N LEU A 544 -3.26 -13.86 -7.98
CA LEU A 544 -2.82 -13.10 -9.15
C LEU A 544 -3.12 -13.85 -10.45
N THR A 545 -2.93 -15.17 -10.47
CA THR A 545 -3.23 -16.02 -11.63
C THR A 545 -4.72 -16.03 -11.92
N VAL A 546 -5.55 -16.24 -10.90
CA VAL A 546 -7.02 -16.22 -11.02
C VAL A 546 -7.52 -14.86 -11.47
N ARG A 547 -7.01 -13.77 -10.87
CA ARG A 547 -7.35 -12.39 -11.26
C ARG A 547 -7.00 -12.14 -12.72
N TYR A 548 -5.76 -12.44 -13.12
CA TYR A 548 -5.29 -12.20 -14.48
C TYR A 548 -6.06 -13.03 -15.52
N ALA A 549 -6.37 -14.29 -15.21
CA ALA A 549 -7.23 -15.12 -16.05
C ALA A 549 -8.64 -14.54 -16.20
N GLU A 550 -9.24 -14.00 -15.12
CA GLU A 550 -10.55 -13.36 -15.22
C GLU A 550 -10.51 -12.06 -16.03
N VAL A 551 -9.49 -11.23 -15.84
CA VAL A 551 -9.28 -10.01 -16.64
C VAL A 551 -9.22 -10.37 -18.12
N LEU A 552 -8.38 -11.35 -18.49
CA LEU A 552 -8.24 -11.81 -19.87
C LEU A 552 -9.55 -12.39 -20.42
N ARG A 553 -10.30 -13.16 -19.62
CA ARG A 553 -11.59 -13.75 -20.02
C ARG A 553 -12.68 -12.70 -20.24
N ARG A 554 -12.66 -11.60 -19.48
CA ARG A 554 -13.65 -10.52 -19.57
C ARG A 554 -13.36 -9.55 -20.71
N ASP A 555 -12.11 -9.45 -21.15
CA ASP A 555 -11.76 -8.78 -22.40
C ASP A 555 -12.02 -9.71 -23.61
N THR A 556 -13.30 -9.94 -23.89
CA THR A 556 -13.74 -10.90 -24.91
C THR A 556 -13.24 -10.54 -26.32
N ALA A 557 -13.08 -9.25 -26.62
CA ALA A 557 -12.59 -8.78 -27.91
C ALA A 557 -11.10 -9.11 -28.09
N ASN A 558 -10.27 -8.77 -27.11
CA ASN A 558 -8.85 -9.12 -27.15
C ASN A 558 -8.63 -10.64 -27.10
N LEU A 559 -9.37 -11.36 -26.25
CA LEU A 559 -9.26 -12.82 -26.19
C LEU A 559 -9.64 -13.48 -27.51
N ALA A 560 -10.71 -13.04 -28.18
CA ALA A 560 -11.07 -13.56 -29.50
C ALA A 560 -9.95 -13.32 -30.52
N LEU A 561 -9.35 -12.13 -30.54
CA LEU A 561 -8.22 -11.82 -31.41
C LEU A 561 -7.01 -12.73 -31.11
N LEU A 562 -6.70 -12.99 -29.84
CA LEU A 562 -5.60 -13.87 -29.45
C LEU A 562 -5.86 -15.33 -29.86
N LEU A 563 -7.09 -15.82 -29.72
CA LEU A 563 -7.46 -17.20 -30.06
C LEU A 563 -7.49 -17.44 -31.59
N ILE A 564 -7.86 -16.44 -32.40
CA ILE A 564 -7.98 -16.56 -33.86
C ILE A 564 -6.62 -16.54 -34.58
N GLN A 565 -5.60 -15.90 -34.00
CA GLN A 565 -4.29 -15.75 -34.67
C GLN A 565 -3.67 -17.07 -35.13
N ALA A 566 -3.62 -18.08 -34.25
CA ALA A 566 -3.02 -19.37 -34.59
C ALA A 566 -3.79 -20.14 -35.67
N PRO A 567 -5.13 -20.32 -35.59
CA PRO A 567 -5.93 -20.86 -36.69
C PRO A 567 -5.79 -20.10 -38.00
N ALA A 568 -5.80 -18.76 -37.96
CA ALA A 568 -5.68 -17.93 -39.15
C ALA A 568 -4.32 -18.14 -39.85
N ILE A 569 -3.23 -18.19 -39.08
CA ILE A 569 -1.89 -18.50 -39.60
C ILE A 569 -1.86 -19.92 -40.17
N ALA A 570 -2.40 -20.91 -39.45
CA ALA A 570 -2.43 -22.29 -39.91
C ALA A 570 -3.16 -22.43 -41.26
N LEU A 571 -4.33 -21.81 -41.39
CA LEU A 571 -5.10 -21.80 -42.64
C LEU A 571 -4.34 -21.09 -43.77
N ALA A 572 -3.65 -19.98 -43.49
CA ALA A 572 -2.82 -19.30 -44.48
C ALA A 572 -1.66 -20.19 -44.97
N LEU A 573 -1.04 -20.98 -44.10
CA LEU A 573 0.00 -21.93 -44.48
C LEU A 573 -0.53 -23.05 -45.39
N LEU A 574 -1.78 -23.50 -45.18
CA LEU A 574 -2.42 -24.51 -46.04
C LEU A 574 -2.67 -24.01 -47.47
N LEU A 575 -2.73 -22.70 -47.70
CA LEU A 575 -2.84 -22.13 -49.06
C LEU A 575 -1.52 -22.17 -49.83
N ILE A 576 -0.40 -22.34 -49.13
CA ILE A 576 0.95 -22.29 -49.70
C ILE A 576 1.48 -23.69 -50.02
N PHE A 577 1.18 -24.68 -49.18
CA PHE A 577 1.79 -26.00 -49.22
C PHE A 577 0.82 -27.09 -49.72
N ASN A 578 1.36 -28.09 -50.42
CA ASN A 578 0.57 -29.22 -50.90
C ASN A 578 0.32 -30.22 -49.76
N ARG A 579 -0.71 -31.07 -49.92
CA ARG A 579 -1.10 -32.05 -48.90
C ARG A 579 -0.01 -33.10 -48.64
N GLN A 580 0.74 -33.52 -49.66
CA GLN A 580 1.72 -34.62 -49.56
C GLN A 580 3.17 -34.14 -49.36
N ILE A 581 3.39 -32.92 -48.88
CA ILE A 581 4.72 -32.30 -48.78
C ILE A 581 5.76 -33.15 -48.03
N PHE A 582 5.31 -33.94 -47.04
CA PHE A 582 6.15 -34.82 -46.22
C PHE A 582 6.13 -36.29 -46.68
N ALA A 583 5.60 -36.59 -47.87
CA ALA A 583 5.73 -37.92 -48.45
C ALA A 583 7.21 -38.29 -48.64
N PHE A 584 7.53 -39.57 -48.53
CA PHE A 584 8.91 -40.03 -48.47
C PHE A 584 9.66 -39.80 -49.78
N THR A 585 9.01 -40.08 -50.92
CA THR A 585 9.60 -39.93 -52.25
C THR A 585 8.97 -38.77 -53.03
N ALA A 586 9.71 -38.24 -54.01
CA ALA A 586 9.20 -37.20 -54.90
C ALA A 586 8.07 -37.72 -55.81
N ALA A 587 8.06 -39.02 -56.12
CA ALA A 587 7.01 -39.66 -56.91
C ALA A 587 5.65 -39.66 -56.19
N ASP A 588 5.68 -39.76 -54.86
CA ASP A 588 4.48 -39.71 -53.99
C ASP A 588 4.03 -38.27 -53.67
N GLY A 589 4.62 -37.26 -54.34
CA GLY A 589 4.32 -35.84 -54.14
C GLY A 589 5.13 -35.14 -53.03
N GLY A 590 6.16 -35.80 -52.49
CA GLY A 590 7.03 -35.26 -51.46
C GLY A 590 7.96 -34.14 -51.95
N ASP A 591 8.16 -33.14 -51.10
CA ASP A 591 9.06 -32.00 -51.36
C ASP A 591 9.75 -31.58 -50.06
N ALA A 592 10.92 -32.17 -49.80
CA ALA A 592 11.68 -31.96 -48.56
C ALA A 592 12.14 -30.49 -48.40
N LEU A 593 12.42 -29.79 -49.51
CA LEU A 593 12.82 -28.38 -49.47
C LEU A 593 11.66 -27.50 -49.00
N ARG A 594 10.47 -27.67 -49.59
CA ARG A 594 9.26 -26.97 -49.11
C ARG A 594 8.86 -27.45 -47.72
N GLY A 595 9.15 -28.70 -47.35
CA GLY A 595 8.99 -29.22 -45.99
C GLY A 595 9.81 -28.45 -44.95
N VAL A 596 11.08 -28.14 -45.24
CA VAL A 596 11.92 -27.25 -44.41
C VAL A 596 11.28 -25.87 -44.28
N MET A 597 10.82 -25.29 -45.39
CA MET A 597 10.16 -23.98 -45.38
C MET A 597 8.86 -23.99 -44.55
N ALA A 598 8.06 -25.06 -44.64
CA ALA A 598 6.82 -25.20 -43.90
C ALA A 598 7.08 -25.28 -42.39
N LEU A 599 8.01 -26.13 -41.95
CA LEU A 599 8.41 -26.22 -40.54
C LEU A 599 9.04 -24.91 -40.05
N HIS A 600 9.81 -24.22 -40.89
CA HIS A 600 10.37 -22.92 -40.56
C HIS A 600 9.29 -21.86 -40.33
N LEU A 601 8.28 -21.78 -41.20
CA LEU A 601 7.17 -20.84 -41.03
C LEU A 601 6.34 -21.18 -39.79
N ILE A 602 6.12 -22.45 -39.48
CA ILE A 602 5.44 -22.88 -38.25
C ILE A 602 6.23 -22.47 -37.00
N THR A 603 7.52 -22.77 -36.97
CA THR A 603 8.38 -22.46 -35.80
C THR A 603 8.58 -20.95 -35.62
N ALA A 604 8.73 -20.18 -36.71
CA ALA A 604 8.77 -18.72 -36.67
C ALA A 604 7.42 -18.13 -36.20
N SER A 605 6.30 -18.66 -36.68
CA SER A 605 4.96 -18.25 -36.25
C SER A 605 4.72 -18.58 -34.77
N ALA A 606 5.17 -19.75 -34.31
CA ALA A 606 5.11 -20.15 -32.91
C ALA A 606 5.88 -19.16 -32.02
N PHE A 607 7.11 -18.81 -32.39
CA PHE A 607 7.88 -17.81 -31.66
C PHE A 607 7.18 -16.45 -31.63
N TRP A 608 6.66 -15.99 -32.79
CA TRP A 608 5.93 -14.73 -32.88
C TRP A 608 4.68 -14.69 -32.01
N LEU A 609 3.86 -15.74 -32.02
CA LEU A 609 2.66 -15.85 -31.18
C LEU A 609 3.02 -15.70 -29.70
N GLY A 610 4.04 -16.44 -29.25
CA GLY A 610 4.55 -16.35 -27.88
C GLY A 610 4.98 -14.93 -27.51
N ALA A 611 5.86 -14.32 -28.32
CA ALA A 611 6.38 -12.98 -28.07
C ALA A 611 5.28 -11.91 -28.10
N SER A 612 4.38 -11.97 -29.08
CA SER A 612 3.27 -11.04 -29.26
C SER A 612 2.28 -11.08 -28.09
N ASN A 613 1.95 -12.27 -27.59
CA ASN A 613 1.04 -12.45 -26.46
C ASN A 613 1.56 -11.76 -25.18
N ALA A 614 2.88 -11.72 -24.98
CA ALA A 614 3.48 -11.25 -23.74
C ALA A 614 4.06 -9.82 -23.80
N ALA A 615 4.38 -9.31 -24.99
CA ALA A 615 5.21 -8.12 -25.16
C ALA A 615 4.70 -6.84 -24.47
N ARG A 616 3.40 -6.70 -24.22
CA ARG A 616 2.81 -5.52 -23.56
C ARG A 616 2.15 -5.81 -22.21
N GLU A 617 2.26 -7.02 -21.68
CA GLU A 617 1.49 -7.45 -20.51
C GLU A 617 1.97 -6.85 -19.18
N ILE A 618 3.25 -6.46 -19.07
CA ILE A 618 3.79 -5.75 -17.89
C ILE A 618 3.60 -4.23 -18.06
N THR A 619 3.85 -3.69 -19.25
CA THR A 619 3.71 -2.25 -19.53
C THR A 619 2.27 -1.75 -19.31
N LYS A 620 1.26 -2.53 -19.72
CA LYS A 620 -0.16 -2.21 -19.54
C LYS A 620 -0.56 -2.01 -18.07
N GLU A 621 0.09 -2.72 -17.16
CA GLU A 621 -0.30 -2.79 -15.75
C GLU A 621 0.74 -2.15 -14.83
N THR A 622 1.75 -1.46 -15.37
CA THR A 622 2.88 -0.94 -14.59
C THR A 622 2.42 -0.06 -13.43
N ALA A 623 1.37 0.74 -13.66
CA ALA A 623 0.79 1.59 -12.64
C ALA A 623 0.11 0.77 -11.51
N ILE A 624 -0.65 -0.28 -11.86
CA ILE A 624 -1.30 -1.18 -10.89
C ILE A 624 -0.24 -1.92 -10.08
N TYR A 625 0.78 -2.44 -10.76
CA TYR A 625 1.91 -3.12 -10.16
C TYR A 625 2.63 -2.21 -9.15
N ALA A 626 2.96 -0.97 -9.54
CA ALA A 626 3.70 -0.04 -8.68
C ALA A 626 2.93 0.28 -7.38
N ARG A 627 1.61 0.47 -7.46
CA ARG A 627 0.76 0.66 -6.28
C ARG A 627 0.73 -0.59 -5.39
N GLU A 628 0.52 -1.78 -5.96
CA GLU A 628 0.45 -3.02 -5.16
C GLU A 628 1.82 -3.39 -4.55
N ARG A 629 2.91 -2.98 -5.21
CA ARG A 629 4.29 -3.16 -4.74
C ARG A 629 4.64 -2.32 -3.53
N LEU A 630 4.01 -1.15 -3.33
CA LEU A 630 4.18 -0.32 -2.13
C LEU A 630 3.78 -1.02 -0.84
N VAL A 631 2.75 -1.86 -0.92
CA VAL A 631 2.19 -2.54 0.25
C VAL A 631 2.98 -3.81 0.52
N ASN A 632 2.85 -4.84 -0.32
CA ASN A 632 3.58 -6.11 -0.13
C ASN A 632 3.56 -7.08 -1.34
N LEU A 633 3.41 -6.60 -2.58
CA LEU A 633 3.41 -7.48 -3.75
C LEU A 633 4.82 -8.01 -4.03
N SER A 634 4.97 -9.32 -4.22
CA SER A 634 6.24 -9.93 -4.62
C SER A 634 6.41 -9.99 -6.14
N VAL A 635 7.62 -9.70 -6.64
CA VAL A 635 7.96 -9.71 -8.08
C VAL A 635 7.75 -11.09 -8.71
N PHE A 636 8.20 -12.15 -8.04
CA PHE A 636 8.16 -13.52 -8.60
C PHE A 636 6.73 -14.03 -8.82
N PRO A 637 5.80 -14.01 -7.83
CA PRO A 637 4.40 -14.35 -8.05
C PRO A 637 3.72 -13.54 -9.16
N TYR A 638 4.07 -12.26 -9.31
CA TYR A 638 3.52 -11.40 -10.35
C TYR A 638 3.97 -11.82 -11.77
N VAL A 639 5.26 -12.09 -11.98
CA VAL A 639 5.73 -12.53 -13.30
C VAL A 639 5.22 -13.94 -13.62
N MET A 640 5.23 -14.85 -12.64
CA MET A 640 4.79 -16.23 -12.83
C MET A 640 3.28 -16.34 -13.06
N SER A 641 2.45 -15.47 -12.47
CA SER A 641 1.00 -15.49 -12.76
C SER A 641 0.71 -15.21 -14.24
N LYS A 642 1.49 -14.33 -14.87
CA LYS A 642 1.41 -14.07 -16.31
C LYS A 642 1.88 -15.28 -17.12
N VAL A 643 3.02 -15.87 -16.74
CA VAL A 643 3.55 -17.07 -17.42
C VAL A 643 2.52 -18.20 -17.38
N LEU A 644 1.90 -18.50 -16.24
CA LEU A 644 0.94 -19.59 -16.11
C LEU A 644 -0.29 -19.41 -17.01
N VAL A 645 -0.92 -18.23 -16.99
CA VAL A 645 -2.10 -17.95 -17.81
C VAL A 645 -1.75 -17.91 -19.31
N LEU A 646 -0.67 -17.24 -19.69
CA LEU A 646 -0.25 -17.14 -21.08
C LEU A 646 0.26 -18.48 -21.63
N SER A 647 0.81 -19.36 -20.78
CA SER A 647 1.19 -20.72 -21.19
C SER A 647 -0.03 -21.55 -21.58
N MET A 648 -1.17 -21.40 -20.90
CA MET A 648 -2.42 -22.06 -21.30
C MET A 648 -2.91 -21.56 -22.67
N LEU A 649 -2.81 -20.26 -22.92
CA LEU A 649 -3.11 -19.67 -24.23
C LEU A 649 -2.14 -20.20 -25.31
N CYS A 650 -0.85 -20.26 -25.01
CA CYS A 650 0.14 -20.82 -25.93
C CYS A 650 -0.16 -22.29 -26.22
N LEU A 651 -0.46 -23.11 -25.22
CA LEU A 651 -0.80 -24.52 -25.43
C LEU A 651 -1.99 -24.70 -26.38
N PHE A 652 -3.04 -23.88 -26.20
CA PHE A 652 -4.17 -23.84 -27.15
C PHE A 652 -3.70 -23.44 -28.55
N GLN A 653 -2.94 -22.36 -28.68
CA GLN A 653 -2.44 -21.85 -29.96
C GLN A 653 -1.51 -22.86 -30.67
N ALA A 654 -0.62 -23.54 -29.95
CA ALA A 654 0.25 -24.59 -30.48
C ALA A 654 -0.58 -25.77 -31.00
N THR A 655 -1.58 -26.20 -30.21
CA THR A 655 -2.48 -27.30 -30.59
C THR A 655 -3.30 -26.93 -31.83
N ALA A 656 -3.84 -25.70 -31.89
CA ALA A 656 -4.59 -25.22 -33.05
C ALA A 656 -3.71 -25.07 -34.29
N LEU A 657 -2.51 -24.47 -34.15
CA LEU A 657 -1.56 -24.26 -35.23
C LEU A 657 -1.11 -25.60 -35.84
N LEU A 658 -0.61 -26.51 -35.01
CA LEU A 658 -0.16 -27.82 -35.48
C LEU A 658 -1.32 -28.71 -35.93
N GLY A 659 -2.42 -28.74 -35.19
CA GLY A 659 -3.57 -29.58 -35.48
C GLY A 659 -4.24 -29.23 -36.82
N ILE A 660 -4.48 -27.94 -37.08
CA ILE A 660 -5.06 -27.50 -38.36
C ILE A 660 -4.08 -27.76 -39.51
N PHE A 661 -2.79 -27.44 -39.30
CA PHE A 661 -1.77 -27.70 -40.31
C PHE A 661 -1.67 -29.19 -40.64
N ALA A 662 -1.75 -30.06 -39.64
CA ALA A 662 -1.65 -31.50 -39.80
C ALA A 662 -2.92 -32.19 -40.33
N ILE A 663 -4.04 -31.49 -40.40
CA ILE A 663 -5.24 -31.95 -41.12
C ILE A 663 -5.12 -31.61 -42.62
N GLY A 664 -4.62 -30.42 -42.95
CA GLY A 664 -4.49 -29.98 -44.33
C GLY A 664 -3.26 -30.54 -45.05
N VAL A 665 -2.18 -30.79 -44.31
CA VAL A 665 -1.00 -31.51 -44.76
C VAL A 665 -1.05 -32.92 -44.17
N ASP A 666 -0.81 -33.93 -44.99
CA ASP A 666 -0.83 -35.35 -44.61
C ASP A 666 0.39 -35.72 -43.75
N LEU A 667 0.41 -35.20 -42.52
CA LEU A 667 1.38 -35.57 -41.49
C LEU A 667 1.16 -36.99 -40.97
N SER A 668 0.07 -37.68 -41.36
CA SER A 668 -0.12 -39.10 -41.00
C SER A 668 0.98 -40.00 -41.59
N SER A 669 1.60 -39.56 -42.69
CA SER A 669 2.80 -40.17 -43.28
C SER A 669 4.01 -40.21 -42.34
N LEU A 670 4.01 -39.43 -41.25
CA LEU A 670 5.05 -39.41 -40.22
C LEU A 670 4.74 -40.34 -39.03
N GLY A 671 3.51 -40.85 -38.94
CA GLY A 671 3.02 -41.63 -37.80
C GLY A 671 2.45 -40.74 -36.68
N TRP A 672 1.35 -41.20 -36.08
CA TRP A 672 0.65 -40.44 -35.03
C TRP A 672 1.46 -40.24 -33.74
N GLU A 673 2.44 -41.11 -33.50
CA GLU A 673 3.34 -41.06 -32.32
C GLU A 673 4.25 -39.83 -32.32
N VAL A 674 4.46 -39.21 -33.49
CA VAL A 674 5.33 -38.05 -33.67
C VAL A 674 4.67 -36.74 -33.22
N TYR A 675 3.33 -36.69 -33.25
CA TYR A 675 2.55 -35.48 -32.99
C TYR A 675 2.74 -34.89 -31.60
N PRO A 676 2.72 -35.66 -30.49
CA PRO A 676 2.96 -35.11 -29.16
C PRO A 676 4.33 -34.45 -29.03
N THR A 677 5.36 -35.04 -29.66
CA THR A 677 6.72 -34.51 -29.65
C THR A 677 6.82 -33.22 -30.46
N LEU A 678 6.22 -33.16 -31.66
CA LEU A 678 6.13 -31.92 -32.44
C LEU A 678 5.36 -30.82 -31.70
N LEU A 679 4.25 -31.17 -31.04
CA LEU A 679 3.47 -30.24 -30.24
C LEU A 679 4.31 -29.68 -29.09
N ALA A 680 5.07 -30.54 -28.40
CA ALA A 680 5.96 -30.12 -27.32
C ALA A 680 7.05 -29.15 -27.81
N VAL A 681 7.64 -29.37 -29.00
CA VAL A 681 8.62 -28.45 -29.59
C VAL A 681 7.99 -27.10 -29.94
N ILE A 682 6.82 -27.10 -30.59
CA ILE A 682 6.10 -25.87 -30.96
C ILE A 682 5.68 -25.10 -29.71
N PHE A 683 5.17 -25.79 -28.70
CA PHE A 683 4.81 -25.20 -27.41
C PHE A 683 6.03 -24.61 -26.70
N LEU A 684 7.15 -25.33 -26.64
CA LEU A 684 8.39 -24.80 -26.05
C LEU A 684 8.93 -23.59 -26.83
N THR A 685 8.76 -23.56 -28.15
CA THR A 685 9.10 -22.41 -29.01
C THR A 685 8.25 -21.19 -28.65
N GLN A 686 6.96 -21.38 -28.41
CA GLN A 686 6.07 -20.34 -27.91
C GLN A 686 6.46 -19.87 -26.50
N LEU A 687 6.83 -20.78 -25.60
CA LEU A 687 7.30 -20.39 -24.26
C LEU A 687 8.59 -19.57 -24.30
N ALA A 688 9.52 -19.91 -25.20
CA ALA A 688 10.71 -19.11 -25.43
C ALA A 688 10.36 -17.71 -25.97
N GLY A 689 9.46 -17.62 -26.96
CA GLY A 689 8.91 -16.34 -27.45
C GLY A 689 8.24 -15.54 -26.33
N LEU A 690 7.38 -16.17 -25.53
CA LEU A 690 6.68 -15.58 -24.39
C LEU A 690 7.65 -15.01 -23.36
N SER A 691 8.69 -15.76 -22.97
CA SER A 691 9.69 -15.29 -22.00
C SER A 691 10.45 -14.06 -22.49
N MET A 692 10.78 -14.02 -23.79
CA MET A 692 11.42 -12.87 -24.42
C MET A 692 10.44 -11.69 -24.56
N GLY A 693 9.18 -11.94 -24.87
CA GLY A 693 8.12 -10.93 -24.87
C GLY A 693 7.92 -10.31 -23.49
N LEU A 694 7.91 -11.10 -22.42
CA LEU A 694 7.85 -10.57 -21.04
C LEU A 694 9.06 -9.70 -20.70
N LEU A 695 10.26 -10.08 -21.14
CA LEU A 695 11.45 -9.24 -20.95
C LEU A 695 11.34 -7.91 -21.69
N VAL A 696 10.84 -7.91 -22.93
CA VAL A 696 10.53 -6.68 -23.68
C VAL A 696 9.50 -5.85 -22.91
N SER A 697 8.46 -6.48 -22.37
CA SER A 697 7.45 -5.79 -21.59
C SER A 697 8.00 -5.17 -20.30
N ALA A 698 8.93 -5.84 -19.63
CA ALA A 698 9.57 -5.31 -18.43
C ALA A 698 10.54 -4.16 -18.75
N THR A 699 11.16 -4.13 -19.92
CA THR A 699 12.17 -3.12 -20.29
C THR A 699 11.58 -1.92 -21.03
N ALA A 700 10.47 -2.09 -21.75
CA ALA A 700 9.84 -1.02 -22.51
C ALA A 700 9.24 0.06 -21.59
N ALA A 701 9.31 1.32 -22.06
CA ALA A 701 8.75 2.45 -21.33
C ALA A 701 7.22 2.51 -21.39
N ASN A 702 6.62 2.00 -22.48
CA ASN A 702 5.19 1.95 -22.68
C ASN A 702 4.82 0.80 -23.65
N SER A 703 3.52 0.52 -23.74
CA SER A 703 2.98 -0.59 -24.54
C SER A 703 3.25 -0.44 -26.05
N ASP A 704 3.32 0.78 -26.58
CA ASP A 704 3.53 1.02 -28.01
C ASP A 704 4.98 0.70 -28.42
N ARG A 705 5.95 1.15 -27.62
CA ARG A 705 7.37 0.80 -27.80
C ARG A 705 7.57 -0.71 -27.71
N ALA A 706 6.90 -1.36 -26.76
CA ALA A 706 7.00 -2.81 -26.60
C ALA A 706 6.50 -3.57 -27.85
N MET A 707 5.38 -3.14 -28.43
CA MET A 707 4.83 -3.73 -29.67
C MET A 707 5.72 -3.49 -30.89
N THR A 708 6.40 -2.34 -30.98
CA THR A 708 7.33 -2.03 -32.08
C THR A 708 8.59 -2.91 -32.04
N ILE A 709 8.97 -3.40 -30.86
CA ILE A 709 10.12 -4.30 -30.70
C ILE A 709 9.80 -5.72 -31.21
N VAL A 710 8.54 -6.19 -31.15
CA VAL A 710 8.19 -7.57 -31.52
C VAL A 710 8.61 -7.95 -32.95
N PRO A 711 8.35 -7.15 -34.01
CA PRO A 711 8.87 -7.44 -35.35
C PRO A 711 10.39 -7.45 -35.43
N ILE A 712 11.07 -6.56 -34.70
CA ILE A 712 12.55 -6.49 -34.65
C ILE A 712 13.12 -7.79 -34.06
N LEU A 713 12.39 -8.43 -33.14
CA LEU A 713 12.76 -9.74 -32.61
C LEU A 713 12.45 -10.88 -33.57
N LEU A 714 11.35 -10.80 -34.33
CA LEU A 714 10.92 -11.85 -35.25
C LEU A 714 11.82 -11.94 -36.50
N ILE A 715 12.18 -10.80 -37.09
CA ILE A 715 12.90 -10.79 -38.39
C ILE A 715 14.21 -11.58 -38.34
N PRO A 716 15.10 -11.43 -37.33
CA PRO A 716 16.29 -12.26 -37.20
C PRO A 716 15.97 -13.75 -37.05
N GLN A 717 14.89 -14.10 -36.34
CA GLN A 717 14.45 -15.49 -36.17
C GLN A 717 13.99 -16.08 -37.51
N LEU A 718 13.44 -15.29 -38.40
CA LEU A 718 13.09 -15.72 -39.75
C LEU A 718 14.34 -15.91 -40.62
N ILE A 719 15.25 -14.94 -40.60
CA ILE A 719 16.41 -14.91 -41.52
C ILE A 719 17.48 -15.95 -41.13
N PHE A 720 17.83 -16.03 -39.85
CA PHE A 720 18.98 -16.80 -39.38
C PHE A 720 18.62 -18.18 -38.81
N ALA A 721 17.40 -18.67 -39.02
CA ALA A 721 17.00 -20.03 -38.61
C ALA A 721 17.74 -21.14 -39.36
N GLY A 722 18.30 -20.83 -40.53
CA GLY A 722 18.90 -21.84 -41.40
C GLY A 722 17.92 -22.52 -42.35
N ALA A 723 16.74 -21.93 -42.63
CA ALA A 723 15.76 -22.46 -43.59
C ALA A 723 15.82 -21.79 -44.97
N LEU A 724 16.06 -20.47 -44.99
CA LEU A 724 16.17 -19.68 -46.22
C LEU A 724 17.56 -19.84 -46.85
N VAL A 725 18.58 -19.79 -46.01
CA VAL A 725 19.98 -20.03 -46.37
C VAL A 725 20.49 -21.13 -45.44
N PRO A 726 21.04 -22.24 -45.96
CA PRO A 726 21.57 -23.31 -45.13
C PRO A 726 22.74 -22.84 -44.27
N LEU A 727 22.83 -23.37 -43.04
CA LEU A 727 23.84 -22.97 -42.05
C LEU A 727 25.26 -23.05 -42.60
N GLU A 728 25.61 -24.10 -43.34
CA GLU A 728 26.95 -24.30 -43.90
C GLU A 728 27.34 -23.20 -44.89
N ARG A 729 26.36 -22.66 -45.62
CA ARG A 729 26.52 -21.61 -46.64
C ARG A 729 26.48 -20.19 -46.07
N MET A 730 26.14 -20.02 -44.79
CA MET A 730 26.17 -18.72 -44.15
C MET A 730 27.60 -18.23 -43.90
N LEU A 731 27.80 -16.91 -43.97
CA LEU A 731 29.03 -16.26 -43.52
C LEU A 731 29.25 -16.47 -42.02
N ALA A 732 30.51 -16.40 -41.57
CA ALA A 732 30.87 -16.64 -40.16
C ALA A 732 30.06 -15.81 -39.14
N PRO A 733 29.80 -14.49 -39.35
CA PRO A 733 28.96 -13.73 -38.42
C PRO A 733 27.52 -14.24 -38.34
N ALA A 734 26.94 -14.60 -39.49
CA ALA A 734 25.58 -15.14 -39.56
C ALA A 734 25.46 -16.52 -38.88
N LYS A 735 26.50 -17.36 -38.97
CA LYS A 735 26.57 -18.64 -38.23
C LYS A 735 26.52 -18.43 -36.72
N VAL A 736 27.25 -17.43 -36.20
CA VAL A 736 27.22 -17.09 -34.76
C VAL A 736 25.85 -16.57 -34.35
N LEU A 737 25.28 -15.63 -35.12
CA LEU A 737 23.94 -15.08 -34.85
C LEU A 737 22.87 -16.17 -34.88
N SER A 738 22.98 -17.14 -35.78
CA SER A 738 22.05 -18.27 -35.87
C SER A 738 21.99 -19.09 -34.57
N GLN A 739 23.11 -19.25 -33.85
CA GLN A 739 23.12 -19.99 -32.57
C GLN A 739 22.25 -19.32 -31.49
N LEU A 740 22.00 -18.01 -31.61
CA LEU A 740 21.13 -17.26 -30.70
C LEU A 740 19.65 -17.34 -31.11
N MET A 741 19.34 -17.83 -32.31
CA MET A 741 17.97 -17.92 -32.79
C MET A 741 17.29 -19.17 -32.27
N ILE A 742 16.20 -19.00 -31.55
CA ILE A 742 15.37 -20.11 -31.07
C ILE A 742 14.68 -20.83 -32.22
N SER A 743 14.30 -20.10 -33.27
CA SER A 743 13.76 -20.69 -34.49
C SER A 743 14.71 -21.68 -35.15
N LYS A 744 16.04 -21.48 -35.07
CA LYS A 744 17.05 -22.43 -35.58
C LYS A 744 16.98 -23.76 -34.84
N TRP A 745 17.01 -23.71 -33.50
CA TRP A 745 16.96 -24.91 -32.66
C TRP A 745 15.61 -25.64 -32.77
N SER A 746 14.53 -24.87 -32.87
CA SER A 746 13.17 -25.40 -33.10
C SER A 746 13.04 -26.05 -34.47
N LEU A 747 13.58 -25.43 -35.53
CA LEU A 747 13.62 -26.00 -36.87
C LEU A 747 14.43 -27.30 -36.90
N GLN A 748 15.60 -27.31 -36.26
CA GLN A 748 16.42 -28.52 -36.16
C GLN A 748 15.66 -29.68 -35.50
N LEU A 749 14.95 -29.43 -34.39
CA LEU A 749 14.14 -30.44 -33.72
C LEU A 749 12.98 -30.90 -34.61
N THR A 750 12.15 -29.98 -35.09
CA THR A 750 10.99 -30.33 -35.92
C THR A 750 11.40 -31.06 -37.19
N GLY A 751 12.51 -30.67 -37.84
CA GLY A 751 13.01 -31.33 -39.04
C GLY A 751 13.58 -32.73 -38.78
N SER A 752 14.27 -32.92 -37.64
CA SER A 752 14.76 -34.25 -37.22
C SER A 752 13.60 -35.18 -36.85
N ILE A 753 12.61 -34.65 -36.13
CA ILE A 753 11.38 -35.37 -35.74
C ILE A 753 10.51 -35.70 -36.96
N ALA A 754 10.49 -34.82 -37.96
CA ALA A 754 9.81 -35.04 -39.23
C ALA A 754 10.61 -35.92 -40.20
N ASP A 755 11.72 -36.52 -39.76
CA ASP A 755 12.59 -37.38 -40.56
C ASP A 755 12.93 -36.75 -41.92
N LEU A 756 13.35 -35.47 -41.91
CA LEU A 756 13.70 -34.76 -43.14
C LEU A 756 14.99 -35.29 -43.77
N ALA A 757 15.99 -35.68 -42.97
CA ALA A 757 17.26 -36.23 -43.49
C ALA A 757 17.07 -37.45 -44.42
N PRO A 758 16.34 -38.51 -44.04
CA PRO A 758 16.10 -39.63 -44.96
C PRO A 758 15.20 -39.26 -46.16
N ARG A 759 14.30 -38.28 -46.02
CA ARG A 759 13.50 -37.76 -47.15
C ARG A 759 14.36 -37.02 -48.17
N PHE A 760 15.31 -36.21 -47.71
CA PHE A 760 16.29 -35.57 -48.58
C PHE A 760 17.12 -36.62 -49.33
N GLU A 761 17.56 -37.68 -48.65
CA GLU A 761 18.27 -38.78 -49.29
C GLU A 761 17.43 -39.53 -50.33
N ALA A 762 16.13 -39.73 -50.08
CA ALA A 762 15.24 -40.41 -51.01
C ALA A 762 14.82 -39.55 -52.21
N GLN A 763 14.81 -38.22 -52.06
CA GLN A 763 14.32 -37.29 -53.08
C GLN A 763 15.43 -36.69 -53.93
N PHE A 764 16.67 -36.66 -53.44
CA PHE A 764 17.82 -36.12 -54.16
C PHE A 764 18.84 -37.24 -54.47
N PRO A 765 19.32 -37.38 -55.72
CA PRO A 765 20.27 -38.43 -56.09
C PRO A 765 21.60 -38.36 -55.29
N PRO A 766 22.27 -39.50 -55.06
CA PRO A 766 23.60 -39.53 -54.47
C PRO A 766 24.58 -38.67 -55.29
N GLY A 767 25.20 -37.68 -54.66
CA GLY A 767 26.15 -36.75 -55.31
C GLY A 767 25.58 -35.36 -55.65
N PHE A 768 24.28 -35.13 -55.46
CA PHE A 768 23.73 -33.77 -55.45
C PHE A 768 24.05 -33.10 -54.11
N ALA A 769 24.51 -31.84 -54.13
CA ALA A 769 24.82 -31.10 -52.91
C ALA A 769 23.51 -30.66 -52.22
N ASP A 770 22.95 -31.51 -51.36
CA ASP A 770 21.88 -31.11 -50.44
C ASP A 770 22.49 -30.44 -49.20
N PRO A 771 22.24 -29.14 -48.98
CA PRO A 771 22.84 -28.40 -47.89
C PRO A 771 22.08 -28.53 -46.55
N TYR A 772 20.97 -29.28 -46.49
CA TYR A 772 20.11 -29.36 -45.30
C TYR A 772 20.16 -30.70 -44.57
N ARG A 773 20.47 -31.82 -45.25
CA ARG A 773 20.53 -33.16 -44.63
C ARG A 773 21.29 -33.20 -43.30
N SER A 774 22.52 -32.68 -43.27
CA SER A 774 23.39 -32.70 -42.07
C SER A 774 22.79 -31.97 -40.86
N ALA A 775 21.87 -31.03 -41.10
CA ALA A 775 21.22 -30.28 -40.03
C ALA A 775 20.14 -31.09 -39.28
N PHE A 776 19.61 -32.16 -39.88
CA PHE A 776 18.48 -32.94 -39.37
C PHE A 776 18.82 -34.40 -39.05
N GLU A 777 20.10 -34.76 -39.02
CA GLU A 777 20.55 -36.11 -38.69
C GLU A 777 20.42 -36.38 -37.18
N GLY A 778 19.45 -37.25 -36.83
CA GLY A 778 19.25 -37.77 -35.48
C GLY A 778 18.59 -36.79 -34.49
N VAL A 779 17.81 -37.34 -33.56
CA VAL A 779 17.20 -36.55 -32.48
C VAL A 779 18.22 -36.31 -31.37
N SER A 780 18.74 -35.08 -31.28
CA SER A 780 19.63 -34.64 -30.19
C SER A 780 18.84 -34.00 -29.04
N TRP A 781 19.30 -34.18 -27.80
CA TRP A 781 18.75 -33.51 -26.62
C TRP A 781 19.23 -32.05 -26.49
N VAL A 782 20.31 -31.68 -27.19
CA VAL A 782 20.93 -30.35 -27.07
C VAL A 782 19.96 -29.20 -27.42
N PRO A 783 19.21 -29.24 -28.54
CA PRO A 783 18.28 -28.16 -28.85
C PRO A 783 17.18 -27.97 -27.78
N TRP A 784 16.69 -29.06 -27.17
CA TRP A 784 15.73 -29.00 -26.06
C TRP A 784 16.31 -28.22 -24.87
N ALA A 785 17.53 -28.59 -24.45
CA ALA A 785 18.22 -27.92 -23.34
C ALA A 785 18.47 -26.44 -23.64
N VAL A 786 18.85 -26.09 -24.87
CA VAL A 786 19.05 -24.69 -25.28
C VAL A 786 17.75 -23.89 -25.19
N MET A 787 16.64 -24.42 -25.68
CA MET A 787 15.35 -23.73 -25.65
C MET A 787 14.80 -23.55 -24.22
N VAL A 788 14.92 -24.58 -23.38
CA VAL A 788 14.56 -24.50 -21.95
C VAL A 788 15.47 -23.49 -21.24
N GLY A 789 16.79 -23.59 -21.44
CA GLY A 789 17.76 -22.68 -20.84
C GLY A 789 17.51 -21.23 -21.22
N PHE A 790 17.23 -20.96 -22.50
CA PHE A 790 16.85 -19.63 -22.98
C PHE A 790 15.61 -19.10 -22.26
N THR A 791 14.56 -19.92 -22.15
CA THR A 791 13.31 -19.55 -21.49
C THR A 791 13.56 -19.16 -20.03
N VAL A 792 14.33 -19.97 -19.30
CA VAL A 792 14.70 -19.70 -17.89
C VAL A 792 15.53 -18.43 -17.75
N VAL A 793 16.53 -18.22 -18.63
CA VAL A 793 17.38 -17.03 -18.61
C VAL A 793 16.55 -15.75 -18.87
N MET A 794 15.65 -15.77 -19.85
CA MET A 794 14.80 -14.62 -20.17
C MET A 794 13.80 -14.30 -19.05
N LEU A 795 13.22 -15.32 -18.41
CA LEU A 795 12.36 -15.11 -17.23
C LEU A 795 13.16 -14.59 -16.03
N GLY A 796 14.36 -15.12 -15.79
CA GLY A 796 15.26 -14.63 -14.75
C GLY A 796 15.65 -13.16 -14.97
N ALA A 797 15.98 -12.80 -16.21
CA ALA A 797 16.24 -11.41 -16.61
C ALA A 797 15.02 -10.51 -16.40
N THR A 798 13.82 -10.99 -16.73
CA THR A 798 12.56 -10.26 -16.50
C THR A 798 12.37 -9.94 -15.02
N VAL A 799 12.54 -10.93 -14.14
CA VAL A 799 12.45 -10.76 -12.68
C VAL A 799 13.54 -9.79 -12.18
N LEU A 800 14.76 -9.88 -12.69
CA LEU A 800 15.86 -8.99 -12.31
C LEU A 800 15.58 -7.54 -12.71
N VAL A 801 15.14 -7.30 -13.94
CA VAL A 801 14.78 -5.96 -14.44
C VAL A 801 13.67 -5.37 -13.59
N GLN A 802 12.63 -6.16 -13.31
CA GLN A 802 11.51 -5.69 -12.50
C GLN A 802 11.94 -5.39 -11.06
N LYS A 803 12.80 -6.22 -10.46
CA LYS A 803 13.35 -5.97 -9.12
C LYS A 803 14.27 -4.75 -9.08
N ARG A 804 15.03 -4.44 -10.14
CA ARG A 804 15.85 -3.21 -10.21
C ARG A 804 15.00 -1.95 -10.21
N LYS A 805 13.81 -1.98 -10.82
CA LYS A 805 12.84 -0.87 -10.75
C LYS A 805 12.30 -0.63 -9.34
N ASP A 806 12.44 -1.59 -8.41
CA ASP A 806 12.02 -1.42 -7.00
C ASP A 806 13.04 -0.65 -6.14
N VAL A 807 14.28 -0.50 -6.60
CA VAL A 807 15.42 0.04 -5.81
C VAL A 807 15.72 1.51 -6.17
N ALA A 808 14.79 2.21 -6.81
CA ALA A 808 14.98 3.60 -7.26
C ALA A 808 14.23 4.61 -6.39
#